data_AF-A0A0V1J4T5-F1
#
_entry.id   AF-A0A0V1J4T5-F1
#
_cell.length_a   1.000
_cell.length_b   1.000
_cell.length_c   1.000
_cell.angle_alpha   90.00
_cell.angle_beta   90.00
_cell.angle_gamma   90.00
#
_symmetry.space_group_name_H-M   'P 1'
#
loop_
_entity.id
_entity.type
_entity.pdbx_description
1 polymer ?
#
loop_
_entity_poly.entity_id
_entity_poly.type
_entity_poly.pdbx_seq_one_letter_code
_entity_poly.pdbx_strand_id
1 'polypeptide(L)'
;LQPCIYAGFDPSSDSLHIGNLLIICTLLRFHLHGFKIIFLIGSATSRLGDPSGRSMERDRLSLDEIQSNSQCIQYTLKSILRNFEKIKISLNSTTALSTPAVLDNTDWYHQMNVLDFFDVVGRTFRLRHMMDKQCIRERIHREGMSYAEFSYQTLQAYDWLHLYEKFGCLLQIGGVDQTGNIHSGHDLIRFFHNQSAYGLLVPLMLSSTGEKIGKSVGSSLWLNSSRTSSFVFYQYFLQLTDKDANSMMKLFSFCSDADLERILAEHCQQPEKRIVQRFLADQLTLLVHSESGLALAKRITEILFDHNLHGIGDLDENDLNILCREVPSVELSRQALPISAISLALKAGCFDDVNTAESTIHQGGFHVNNLKITHPILCLTGNELYSLSNLLTVLLKLLTVPMYRWHCVRKLLERSGPLAHPEFVPSAENIDLIGTCRVLVVGAGGLGCELLKDLALSGFRNIHVIDMDTIDLSNLNRQFLFRQKDIGKSKAIVAAEAIERRLPFCSVTPHFCRIEEKPLSFYESFAVIVAGLDSIAARRWINRTLVRLLQYDDKGELDMSSVVPLVDGGTEGFKGSVRVILPGLSPCVECLLELYPPPVQYQLCTIANTPRSPEHCIEYVKRIAWPEKQPFGNMEIDGDKEAHIQWIYNEAVKRANAFGIHGVTIRLTKGVIKNIIPAVSSTNAVIAAACALEVFKLVSSSAMPLENYMNFQDAEGIYMGAVLLERDENCELCSRKPITLTFNENDTLENVCNVLKTDSRFEFTSPSITYMHGTCRALYVPNLPGFENLSRGNLTKTLKELDLINGEEIYVSDPSMKSTLTFRLSILTAAQIES
;
A
#
# COMPACT_ATOMS: atom_id res chain seq x y z
N LEU A 1 -38.44 -0.55 38.16
CA LEU A 1 -38.86 -0.19 36.78
C LEU A 1 -38.18 -1.15 35.82
N GLN A 2 -38.79 -1.47 34.68
CA GLN A 2 -38.10 -2.17 33.60
C GLN A 2 -37.04 -1.21 33.01
N PRO A 3 -35.80 -1.64 32.74
CA PRO A 3 -34.78 -0.75 32.21
C PRO A 3 -35.12 -0.34 30.76
N CYS A 4 -34.86 0.93 30.43
CA CYS A 4 -35.28 1.54 29.16
C CYS A 4 -34.11 2.30 28.51
N ILE A 5 -33.97 2.14 27.19
CA ILE A 5 -32.91 2.72 26.35
C ILE A 5 -33.51 3.36 25.09
N TYR A 6 -32.95 4.49 24.64
CA TYR A 6 -33.36 5.13 23.38
C TYR A 6 -32.21 5.52 22.45
N ALA A 7 -32.53 5.63 21.16
CA ALA A 7 -31.72 6.29 20.15
C ALA A 7 -32.54 7.39 19.45
N GLY A 8 -31.87 8.48 19.08
CA GLY A 8 -32.43 9.51 18.21
C GLY A 8 -32.06 9.27 16.74
N PHE A 9 -33.01 9.53 15.83
CA PHE A 9 -32.83 9.45 14.39
C PHE A 9 -33.29 10.77 13.75
N ASP A 10 -32.40 11.39 12.97
CA ASP A 10 -32.62 12.66 12.26
C ASP A 10 -33.35 12.41 10.91
N PRO A 11 -34.66 12.74 10.76
CA PRO A 11 -35.45 12.56 9.53
C PRO A 11 -35.06 13.54 8.41
N SER A 12 -33.82 13.41 7.95
CA SER A 12 -33.19 14.34 7.03
C SER A 12 -32.80 13.74 5.68
N SER A 13 -33.21 12.49 5.46
CA SER A 13 -33.52 11.91 4.17
C SER A 13 -34.69 10.95 4.36
N ASP A 14 -35.30 10.49 3.26
CA ASP A 14 -36.39 9.50 3.23
C ASP A 14 -36.00 8.10 3.76
N SER A 15 -34.74 7.92 4.16
CA SER A 15 -34.15 6.65 4.53
C SER A 15 -33.00 6.83 5.51
N LEU A 16 -32.84 5.86 6.40
CA LEU A 16 -31.64 5.67 7.19
C LEU A 16 -30.57 4.94 6.35
N HIS A 17 -29.30 5.04 6.74
CA HIS A 17 -28.19 4.31 6.11
C HIS A 17 -27.55 3.29 7.06
N ILE A 18 -26.66 2.42 6.56
CA ILE A 18 -25.92 1.39 7.35
C ILE A 18 -25.32 1.88 8.67
N GLY A 19 -24.81 3.12 8.77
CA GLY A 19 -24.31 3.66 10.04
C GLY A 19 -25.37 3.75 11.16
N ASN A 20 -26.65 3.87 10.79
CA ASN A 20 -27.77 3.89 11.72
C ASN A 20 -28.25 2.46 12.04
N LEU A 21 -28.02 1.51 11.13
CA LEU A 21 -28.32 0.10 11.34
C LEU A 21 -27.53 -0.49 12.51
N LEU A 22 -26.29 -0.03 12.76
CA LEU A 22 -25.52 -0.45 13.93
C LEU A 22 -26.23 -0.06 15.25
N ILE A 23 -26.77 1.15 15.32
CA ILE A 23 -27.52 1.64 16.49
C ILE A 23 -28.83 0.85 16.63
N ILE A 24 -29.52 0.58 15.53
CA ILE A 24 -30.74 -0.25 15.49
C ILE A 24 -30.44 -1.68 15.97
N CYS A 25 -29.43 -2.36 15.42
CA CYS A 25 -29.04 -3.70 15.86
C CYS A 25 -28.63 -3.72 17.34
N THR A 26 -27.96 -2.67 17.84
CA THR A 26 -27.62 -2.59 19.26
C THR A 26 -28.87 -2.44 20.13
N LEU A 27 -29.84 -1.58 19.76
CA LEU A 27 -31.14 -1.52 20.45
C LEU A 27 -31.83 -2.88 20.43
N LEU A 28 -31.86 -3.57 19.29
CA LEU A 28 -32.48 -4.90 19.16
C LEU A 28 -31.76 -5.98 20.02
N ARG A 29 -30.44 -5.91 20.19
CA ARG A 29 -29.70 -6.73 21.18
C ARG A 29 -30.15 -6.42 22.62
N PHE A 30 -30.21 -5.14 23.02
CA PHE A 30 -30.75 -4.75 24.34
C PHE A 30 -32.19 -5.23 24.55
N HIS A 31 -33.00 -5.23 23.49
CA HIS A 31 -34.37 -5.71 23.51
C HIS A 31 -34.46 -7.21 23.81
N LEU A 32 -33.62 -8.06 23.20
CA LEU A 32 -33.53 -9.50 23.53
C LEU A 32 -33.20 -9.73 25.01
N HIS A 33 -32.38 -8.86 25.62
CA HIS A 33 -32.06 -8.87 27.05
C HIS A 33 -33.14 -8.21 27.93
N GLY A 34 -34.36 -8.01 27.43
CA GLY A 34 -35.51 -7.57 28.23
C GLY A 34 -35.61 -6.07 28.46
N PHE A 35 -34.80 -5.24 27.79
CA PHE A 35 -34.95 -3.78 27.87
C PHE A 35 -36.16 -3.31 27.05
N LYS A 36 -36.82 -2.27 27.55
CA LYS A 36 -37.71 -1.45 26.73
C LYS A 36 -36.85 -0.58 25.82
N ILE A 37 -37.16 -0.57 24.51
CA ILE A 37 -36.43 0.23 23.53
C ILE A 37 -37.33 1.31 22.92
N ILE A 38 -36.75 2.48 22.67
CA ILE A 38 -37.40 3.63 22.06
C ILE A 38 -36.57 4.11 20.86
N PHE A 39 -37.21 4.16 19.69
CA PHE A 39 -36.69 4.85 18.51
C PHE A 39 -37.35 6.24 18.48
N LEU A 40 -36.58 7.30 18.73
CA LEU A 40 -37.08 8.68 18.67
C LEU A 40 -36.76 9.29 17.32
N ILE A 41 -37.78 9.78 16.62
CA ILE A 41 -37.65 10.57 15.40
C ILE A 41 -37.54 12.06 15.77
N GLY A 42 -36.54 12.73 15.22
CA GLY A 42 -36.18 14.11 15.56
C GLY A 42 -36.87 15.21 14.74
N SER A 43 -38.13 15.06 14.28
CA SER A 43 -38.73 16.01 13.32
C SER A 43 -38.85 17.48 13.80
N ALA A 44 -38.78 17.74 15.10
CA ALA A 44 -38.63 19.11 15.62
C ALA A 44 -37.17 19.58 15.56
N THR A 45 -36.21 18.73 15.90
CA THR A 45 -34.78 19.06 15.99
C THR A 45 -34.05 19.07 14.64
N SER A 46 -34.51 18.29 13.65
CA SER A 46 -34.03 18.34 12.25
C SER A 46 -34.18 19.73 11.59
N ARG A 47 -35.10 20.57 12.11
CA ARG A 47 -35.31 21.94 11.65
C ARG A 47 -34.14 22.88 12.00
N LEU A 48 -33.31 22.48 12.98
CA LEU A 48 -32.13 23.22 13.44
C LEU A 48 -30.83 22.71 12.80
N GLY A 49 -30.75 21.39 12.58
CA GLY A 49 -29.56 20.70 12.07
C GLY A 49 -28.59 20.29 13.18
N ASP A 50 -28.05 19.07 13.08
CA ASP A 50 -27.04 18.55 13.99
C ASP A 50 -25.61 18.88 13.50
N PRO A 51 -24.80 19.66 14.26
CA PRO A 51 -23.41 19.94 13.90
C PRO A 51 -22.47 18.73 14.04
N SER A 52 -22.85 17.67 14.75
CA SER A 52 -21.95 16.55 15.03
C SER A 52 -21.51 15.80 13.76
N GLY A 53 -20.19 15.73 13.56
CA GLY A 53 -19.58 14.98 12.44
C GLY A 53 -19.85 15.57 11.06
N ARG A 54 -19.90 16.90 10.94
CA ARG A 54 -20.04 17.66 9.68
C ARG A 54 -18.99 18.78 9.59
N SER A 55 -18.66 19.19 8.37
CA SER A 55 -17.79 20.33 8.07
C SER A 55 -18.59 21.62 7.86
N MET A 56 -19.59 21.57 6.97
CA MET A 56 -20.45 22.69 6.55
C MET A 56 -21.82 22.66 7.24
N GLU A 57 -22.52 23.82 7.28
CA GLU A 57 -23.94 23.88 7.65
C GLU A 57 -24.78 23.07 6.65
N ARG A 58 -26.02 22.71 7.03
CA ARG A 58 -26.92 21.96 6.16
C ARG A 58 -27.90 22.88 5.44
N ASP A 59 -28.17 22.60 4.17
CA ASP A 59 -29.36 23.09 3.49
C ASP A 59 -30.63 22.80 4.31
N ARG A 60 -31.50 23.80 4.41
CA ARG A 60 -32.73 23.73 5.22
C ARG A 60 -33.81 22.98 4.45
N LEU A 61 -34.19 21.82 4.97
CA LEU A 61 -35.36 21.08 4.49
C LEU A 61 -36.66 21.82 4.86
N SER A 62 -37.65 21.75 3.98
CA SER A 62 -39.02 22.21 4.27
C SER A 62 -39.70 21.34 5.33
N LEU A 63 -40.80 21.84 5.90
CA LEU A 63 -41.58 21.09 6.89
C LEU A 63 -42.21 19.82 6.27
N ASP A 64 -42.65 19.91 5.01
CA ASP A 64 -43.26 18.80 4.28
C ASP A 64 -42.24 17.70 3.98
N GLU A 65 -41.00 18.06 3.62
CA GLU A 65 -39.89 17.11 3.46
C GLU A 65 -39.54 16.42 4.79
N ILE A 66 -39.42 17.17 5.90
CA ILE A 66 -39.14 16.59 7.22
C ILE A 66 -40.26 15.64 7.67
N GLN A 67 -41.52 15.98 7.38
CA GLN A 67 -42.67 15.13 7.68
C GLN A 67 -42.71 13.86 6.81
N SER A 68 -42.45 13.99 5.50
CA SER A 68 -42.32 12.86 4.57
C SER A 68 -41.18 11.91 4.98
N ASN A 69 -40.00 12.47 5.28
CA ASN A 69 -38.84 11.72 5.77
C ASN A 69 -39.14 10.97 7.07
N SER A 70 -39.82 11.61 8.04
CA SER A 70 -40.25 10.97 9.29
C SER A 70 -41.16 9.78 9.02
N GLN A 71 -42.17 9.94 8.15
CA GLN A 71 -43.09 8.85 7.80
C GLN A 71 -42.36 7.66 7.16
N CYS A 72 -41.44 7.92 6.22
CA CYS A 72 -40.64 6.87 5.58
C CYS A 72 -39.71 6.15 6.57
N ILE A 73 -39.04 6.88 7.47
CA ILE A 73 -38.17 6.28 8.50
C ILE A 73 -38.99 5.50 9.54
N GLN A 74 -40.13 6.03 9.98
CA GLN A 74 -41.05 5.31 10.86
C GLN A 74 -41.53 4.00 10.21
N TYR A 75 -41.83 4.02 8.91
CA TYR A 75 -42.17 2.81 8.16
C TYR A 75 -41.01 1.82 8.11
N THR A 76 -39.79 2.26 7.78
CA THR A 76 -38.58 1.43 7.77
C THR A 76 -38.33 0.78 9.14
N LEU A 77 -38.41 1.53 10.24
CA LEU A 77 -38.23 1.00 11.59
C LEU A 77 -39.34 0.01 11.98
N LYS A 78 -40.60 0.30 11.65
CA LYS A 78 -41.74 -0.62 11.86
C LYS A 78 -41.61 -1.90 11.01
N SER A 79 -40.98 -1.83 9.84
CA SER A 79 -40.63 -2.99 9.01
C SER A 79 -39.53 -3.84 9.65
N ILE A 80 -38.41 -3.21 10.03
CA ILE A 80 -37.28 -3.87 10.71
C ILE A 80 -37.74 -4.59 11.98
N LEU A 81 -38.62 -3.98 12.79
CA LEU A 81 -39.19 -4.60 13.99
C LEU A 81 -40.00 -5.86 13.68
N ARG A 82 -40.81 -5.87 12.61
CA ARG A 82 -41.57 -7.06 12.18
C ARG A 82 -40.65 -8.17 11.67
N ASN A 83 -39.58 -7.82 10.96
CA ASN A 83 -38.59 -8.78 10.49
C ASN A 83 -37.78 -9.37 11.65
N PHE A 84 -37.49 -8.56 12.68
CA PHE A 84 -36.71 -8.98 13.84
C PHE A 84 -37.39 -10.07 14.67
N GLU A 85 -38.73 -10.09 14.79
CA GLU A 85 -39.44 -11.18 15.46
C GLU A 85 -39.17 -12.55 14.81
N LYS A 86 -38.93 -12.60 13.48
CA LYS A 86 -38.53 -13.85 12.79
C LYS A 86 -37.14 -14.30 13.20
N ILE A 87 -36.21 -13.35 13.33
CA ILE A 87 -34.86 -13.61 13.84
C ILE A 87 -34.93 -14.08 15.31
N LYS A 88 -35.75 -13.44 16.16
CA LYS A 88 -35.98 -13.84 17.55
C LYS A 88 -36.47 -15.29 17.67
N ILE A 89 -37.39 -15.72 16.80
CA ILE A 89 -37.86 -17.11 16.73
C ILE A 89 -36.70 -18.06 16.40
N SER A 90 -35.88 -17.74 15.39
CA SER A 90 -34.73 -18.58 15.01
C SER A 90 -33.65 -18.70 16.11
N LEU A 91 -33.58 -17.72 17.02
CA LEU A 91 -32.69 -17.71 18.19
C LEU A 91 -33.28 -18.42 19.42
N ASN A 92 -34.45 -19.07 19.30
CA ASN A 92 -35.16 -19.75 20.39
C ASN A 92 -35.42 -18.87 21.64
N SER A 93 -35.52 -17.55 21.47
CA SER A 93 -35.66 -16.60 22.59
C SER A 93 -37.09 -16.61 23.16
N THR A 94 -37.31 -17.38 24.22
CA THR A 94 -38.58 -17.50 24.93
C THR A 94 -38.92 -16.30 25.82
N THR A 95 -38.07 -15.27 25.86
CA THR A 95 -38.27 -14.08 26.70
C THR A 95 -39.52 -13.30 26.27
N ALA A 96 -40.41 -13.03 27.21
CA ALA A 96 -41.50 -12.07 27.03
C ALA A 96 -40.90 -10.65 26.98
N LEU A 97 -41.03 -9.96 25.86
CA LEU A 97 -40.43 -8.64 25.63
C LEU A 97 -41.49 -7.54 25.56
N SER A 98 -41.16 -6.35 26.08
CA SER A 98 -42.03 -5.18 26.07
C SER A 98 -42.05 -4.48 24.70
N THR A 99 -43.23 -4.24 24.14
CA THR A 99 -43.40 -3.63 22.80
C THR A 99 -42.48 -2.42 22.56
N PRO A 100 -41.56 -2.48 21.57
CA PRO A 100 -40.74 -1.36 21.14
C PRO A 100 -41.57 -0.12 20.77
N ALA A 101 -41.14 1.06 21.23
CA ALA A 101 -41.81 2.32 20.90
C ALA A 101 -41.09 3.03 19.74
N VAL A 102 -41.88 3.57 18.80
CA VAL A 102 -41.41 4.55 17.80
C VAL A 102 -42.17 5.83 18.08
N LEU A 103 -41.45 6.89 18.46
CA LEU A 103 -41.99 8.18 18.91
C LEU A 103 -41.42 9.31 18.04
N ASP A 104 -42.04 10.49 18.07
CA ASP A 104 -41.57 11.68 17.36
C ASP A 104 -41.51 12.88 18.33
N ASN A 105 -40.40 13.62 18.37
CA ASN A 105 -40.25 14.72 19.35
C ASN A 105 -41.17 15.92 19.09
N THR A 106 -41.82 15.98 17.91
CA THR A 106 -42.91 16.95 17.67
C THR A 106 -44.08 16.79 18.64
N ASP A 107 -44.32 15.59 19.22
CA ASP A 107 -45.38 15.32 20.20
C ASP A 107 -45.33 16.29 21.41
N TRP A 108 -44.14 16.59 21.92
CA TRP A 108 -43.96 17.53 23.04
C TRP A 108 -43.67 18.96 22.60
N TYR A 109 -42.85 19.16 21.56
CA TYR A 109 -42.55 20.53 21.09
C TYR A 109 -43.74 21.27 20.49
N HIS A 110 -44.78 20.58 20.02
CA HIS A 110 -46.04 21.24 19.60
C HIS A 110 -46.86 21.76 20.81
N GLN A 111 -46.66 21.22 22.01
CA GLN A 111 -47.45 21.56 23.21
C GLN A 111 -46.72 22.49 24.18
N MET A 112 -45.40 22.65 24.02
CA MET A 112 -44.51 23.41 24.88
C MET A 112 -44.44 24.88 24.45
N ASN A 113 -44.53 25.83 25.39
CA ASN A 113 -44.27 27.24 25.06
C ASN A 113 -42.77 27.59 25.28
N VAL A 114 -42.31 28.66 24.65
CA VAL A 114 -40.88 29.05 24.62
C VAL A 114 -40.34 29.39 26.02
N LEU A 115 -41.18 29.89 26.94
CA LEU A 115 -40.79 30.18 28.31
C LEU A 115 -40.60 28.89 29.12
N ASP A 116 -41.48 27.90 28.96
CA ASP A 116 -41.35 26.58 29.61
C ASP A 116 -40.01 25.93 29.24
N PHE A 117 -39.64 26.00 27.96
CA PHE A 117 -38.36 25.49 27.46
C PHE A 117 -37.17 26.19 28.13
N PHE A 118 -37.16 27.53 28.14
CA PHE A 118 -36.06 28.29 28.72
C PHE A 118 -35.98 28.19 30.25
N ASP A 119 -37.08 27.95 30.96
CA ASP A 119 -37.04 27.69 32.39
C ASP A 119 -36.39 26.33 32.74
N VAL A 120 -36.49 25.34 31.84
CA VAL A 120 -35.79 24.06 31.98
C VAL A 120 -34.33 24.17 31.53
N VAL A 121 -34.06 24.58 30.29
CA VAL A 121 -32.69 24.56 29.74
C VAL A 121 -31.86 25.80 30.10
N GLY A 122 -32.46 26.99 30.10
CA GLY A 122 -31.74 28.27 30.28
C GLY A 122 -31.16 28.48 31.68
N ARG A 123 -31.71 27.80 32.69
CA ARG A 123 -31.19 27.82 34.07
C ARG A 123 -30.03 26.83 34.28
N THR A 124 -30.01 25.75 33.49
CA THR A 124 -29.07 24.62 33.63
C THR A 124 -27.83 24.80 32.76
N PHE A 125 -28.02 25.17 31.49
CA PHE A 125 -26.95 25.23 30.49
C PHE A 125 -26.07 26.48 30.65
N ARG A 126 -24.75 26.28 30.72
CA ARG A 126 -23.76 27.37 30.78
C ARG A 126 -23.07 27.53 29.44
N LEU A 127 -23.20 28.71 28.81
CA LEU A 127 -22.67 28.99 27.46
C LEU A 127 -21.21 28.58 27.26
N ARG A 128 -20.33 28.87 28.24
CA ARG A 128 -18.91 28.45 28.20
C ARG A 128 -18.77 26.93 27.99
N HIS A 129 -19.46 26.13 28.80
CA HIS A 129 -19.42 24.67 28.69
C HIS A 129 -19.99 24.16 27.35
N MET A 130 -21.03 24.81 26.82
CA MET A 130 -21.57 24.49 25.49
C MET A 130 -20.57 24.78 24.36
N MET A 131 -19.79 25.86 24.49
CA MET A 131 -18.75 26.25 23.52
C MET A 131 -17.47 25.42 23.64
N ASP A 132 -17.12 24.96 24.85
CA ASP A 132 -15.92 24.15 25.11
C ASP A 132 -16.01 22.73 24.49
N LYS A 133 -17.21 22.27 24.12
CA LYS A 133 -17.45 21.00 23.42
C LYS A 133 -16.69 20.96 22.09
N GLN A 134 -15.96 19.87 21.85
CA GLN A 134 -15.07 19.72 20.69
C GLN A 134 -15.75 19.98 19.35
N CYS A 135 -16.91 19.36 19.06
CA CYS A 135 -17.63 19.56 17.80
C CYS A 135 -18.09 21.01 17.59
N ILE A 136 -18.60 21.66 18.65
CA ILE A 136 -19.03 23.07 18.62
C ILE A 136 -17.83 23.99 18.37
N ARG A 137 -16.74 23.78 19.11
CA ARG A 137 -15.49 24.56 19.00
C ARG A 137 -14.86 24.44 17.61
N GLU A 138 -14.76 23.22 17.07
CA GLU A 138 -14.17 22.97 15.74
C GLU A 138 -15.01 23.57 14.60
N ARG A 139 -16.34 23.50 14.69
CA ARG A 139 -17.26 24.10 13.72
C ARG A 139 -17.18 25.63 13.75
N ILE A 140 -17.28 26.24 14.94
CA ILE A 140 -17.16 27.69 15.14
C ILE A 140 -15.83 28.24 14.58
N HIS A 141 -14.70 27.56 14.80
CA HIS A 141 -13.39 28.02 14.32
C HIS A 141 -13.18 27.93 12.80
N ARG A 142 -14.01 27.17 12.06
CA ARG A 142 -13.86 27.01 10.59
C ARG A 142 -14.69 28.00 9.80
N GLU A 143 -15.99 28.04 10.07
CA GLU A 143 -16.97 28.79 9.25
C GLU A 143 -17.95 29.60 10.11
N GLY A 144 -17.82 29.55 11.44
CA GLY A 144 -18.86 29.99 12.38
C GLY A 144 -19.92 28.91 12.61
N MET A 145 -21.03 29.30 13.25
CA MET A 145 -22.15 28.43 13.59
C MET A 145 -23.40 29.30 13.77
N SER A 146 -24.55 28.86 13.25
CA SER A 146 -25.81 29.58 13.47
C SER A 146 -26.36 29.34 14.89
N TYR A 147 -27.10 30.28 15.47
CA TYR A 147 -27.69 30.08 16.81
C TYR A 147 -28.68 28.91 16.85
N ALA A 148 -29.29 28.57 15.70
CA ALA A 148 -30.11 27.37 15.54
C ALA A 148 -29.26 26.09 15.68
N GLU A 149 -28.19 25.96 14.89
CA GLU A 149 -27.21 24.85 14.93
C GLU A 149 -26.61 24.70 16.35
N PHE A 150 -26.24 25.82 17.00
CA PHE A 150 -25.74 25.83 18.38
C PHE A 150 -26.77 25.34 19.42
N SER A 151 -28.05 25.62 19.20
CA SER A 151 -29.13 25.29 20.15
C SER A 151 -29.60 23.84 20.05
N TYR A 152 -29.29 23.10 18.98
CA TYR A 152 -29.67 21.69 18.80
C TYR A 152 -29.37 20.83 20.05
N GLN A 153 -28.21 21.04 20.69
CA GLN A 153 -27.77 20.32 21.88
C GLN A 153 -28.68 20.50 23.12
N THR A 154 -29.45 21.59 23.23
CA THR A 154 -30.35 21.81 24.37
C THR A 154 -31.70 21.12 24.15
N LEU A 155 -32.19 21.07 22.91
CA LEU A 155 -33.38 20.33 22.55
C LEU A 155 -33.15 18.81 22.64
N GLN A 156 -32.03 18.30 22.09
CA GLN A 156 -31.71 16.87 22.18
C GLN A 156 -31.52 16.41 23.64
N ALA A 157 -31.00 17.27 24.52
CA ALA A 157 -30.92 16.99 25.94
C ALA A 157 -32.30 16.98 26.62
N TYR A 158 -33.18 17.93 26.27
CA TYR A 158 -34.57 17.94 26.73
C TYR A 158 -35.33 16.69 26.28
N ASP A 159 -35.09 16.20 25.06
CA ASP A 159 -35.68 14.95 24.57
C ASP A 159 -35.34 13.76 25.49
N TRP A 160 -34.09 13.69 26.00
CA TRP A 160 -33.74 12.66 26.99
C TRP A 160 -34.46 12.90 28.33
N LEU A 161 -34.54 14.14 28.83
CA LEU A 161 -35.29 14.45 30.05
C LEU A 161 -36.76 14.03 29.95
N HIS A 162 -37.43 14.33 28.83
CA HIS A 162 -38.82 13.92 28.59
C HIS A 162 -38.98 12.39 28.57
N LEU A 163 -38.07 11.66 27.90
CA LEU A 163 -38.09 10.19 27.90
C LEU A 163 -37.72 9.58 29.26
N TYR A 164 -36.87 10.24 30.04
CA TYR A 164 -36.54 9.86 31.40
C TYR A 164 -37.78 9.96 32.30
N GLU A 165 -38.46 11.11 32.31
CA GLU A 165 -39.63 11.36 33.16
C GLU A 165 -40.85 10.52 32.77
N LYS A 166 -41.14 10.41 31.46
CA LYS A 166 -42.34 9.75 30.93
C LYS A 166 -42.21 8.23 30.82
N PHE A 167 -40.99 7.70 30.69
CA PHE A 167 -40.77 6.27 30.44
C PHE A 167 -39.66 5.61 31.27
N GLY A 168 -38.95 6.33 32.14
CA GLY A 168 -37.82 5.79 32.91
C GLY A 168 -36.58 5.49 32.05
N CYS A 169 -36.36 6.26 30.98
CA CYS A 169 -35.29 6.01 30.02
C CYS A 169 -33.90 6.40 30.56
N LEU A 170 -33.29 5.50 31.34
CA LEU A 170 -31.97 5.70 31.96
C LEU A 170 -30.80 5.70 30.97
N LEU A 171 -30.98 5.17 29.76
CA LEU A 171 -29.91 4.99 28.78
C LEU A 171 -30.17 5.72 27.46
N GLN A 172 -29.15 6.38 26.91
CA GLN A 172 -29.10 6.83 25.52
C GLN A 172 -27.99 6.10 24.77
N ILE A 173 -28.24 5.69 23.53
CA ILE A 173 -27.21 5.19 22.61
C ILE A 173 -27.01 6.14 21.42
N GLY A 174 -25.75 6.32 21.02
CA GLY A 174 -25.36 7.05 19.80
C GLY A 174 -23.94 6.70 19.35
N GLY A 175 -23.49 7.25 18.23
CA GLY A 175 -22.09 7.13 17.81
C GLY A 175 -21.14 7.95 18.69
N VAL A 176 -19.84 7.67 18.66
CA VAL A 176 -18.82 8.49 19.36
C VAL A 176 -18.81 9.97 18.93
N ASP A 177 -19.33 10.30 17.74
CA ASP A 177 -19.56 11.68 17.28
C ASP A 177 -20.71 12.40 18.02
N GLN A 178 -21.59 11.66 18.72
CA GLN A 178 -22.68 12.20 19.54
C GLN A 178 -22.30 12.41 21.02
N THR A 179 -21.05 12.12 21.42
CA THR A 179 -20.59 12.22 22.82
C THR A 179 -20.94 13.56 23.49
N GLY A 180 -20.72 14.67 22.80
CA GLY A 180 -21.00 16.02 23.34
C GLY A 180 -22.50 16.33 23.49
N ASN A 181 -23.36 15.70 22.69
CA ASN A 181 -24.81 15.85 22.78
C ASN A 181 -25.35 15.02 23.95
N ILE A 182 -25.00 13.72 23.97
CA ILE A 182 -25.31 12.77 25.06
C ILE A 182 -24.90 13.30 26.43
N HIS A 183 -23.71 13.90 26.57
CA HIS A 183 -23.25 14.47 27.85
C HIS A 183 -24.20 15.54 28.42
N SER A 184 -24.82 16.37 27.57
CA SER A 184 -25.75 17.38 28.04
C SER A 184 -27.12 16.84 28.45
N GLY A 185 -27.57 15.71 27.89
CA GLY A 185 -28.75 15.01 28.40
C GLY A 185 -28.48 14.38 29.78
N HIS A 186 -27.29 13.81 29.98
CA HIS A 186 -26.84 13.34 31.30
C HIS A 186 -26.86 14.49 32.34
N ASP A 187 -26.20 15.62 32.03
CA ASP A 187 -26.13 16.76 32.94
C ASP A 187 -27.52 17.34 33.26
N LEU A 188 -28.42 17.42 32.28
CA LEU A 188 -29.78 17.93 32.47
C LEU A 188 -30.61 17.02 33.38
N ILE A 189 -30.60 15.70 33.15
CA ILE A 189 -31.30 14.73 34.00
C ILE A 189 -30.72 14.75 35.42
N ARG A 190 -29.38 14.81 35.54
CA ARG A 190 -28.69 14.88 36.83
C ARG A 190 -29.03 16.16 37.60
N PHE A 191 -29.17 17.30 36.92
CA PHE A 191 -29.56 18.57 37.53
C PHE A 191 -30.99 18.54 38.10
N PHE A 192 -31.96 18.02 37.35
CA PHE A 192 -33.36 18.01 37.78
C PHE A 192 -33.71 16.89 38.76
N HIS A 193 -33.15 15.69 38.59
CA HIS A 193 -33.54 14.49 39.35
C HIS A 193 -32.51 14.01 40.36
N ASN A 194 -31.27 14.54 40.33
CA ASN A 194 -30.14 14.05 41.13
C ASN A 194 -29.91 12.52 41.01
N GLN A 195 -30.17 11.98 39.82
CA GLN A 195 -30.01 10.57 39.46
C GLN A 195 -28.98 10.40 38.33
N SER A 196 -28.47 9.18 38.17
CA SER A 196 -27.55 8.83 37.10
C SER A 196 -28.27 8.28 35.88
N ALA A 197 -28.10 8.93 34.74
CA ALA A 197 -28.38 8.39 33.41
C ALA A 197 -27.06 8.09 32.68
N TYR A 198 -27.03 7.16 31.72
CA TYR A 198 -25.77 6.69 31.10
C TYR A 198 -25.82 6.70 29.57
N GLY A 199 -24.74 7.19 28.97
CA GLY A 199 -24.54 7.17 27.52
C GLY A 199 -23.77 5.92 27.07
N LEU A 200 -24.28 5.23 26.05
CA LEU A 200 -23.57 4.16 25.34
C LEU A 200 -23.10 4.66 23.97
N LEU A 201 -21.79 4.60 23.75
CA LEU A 201 -21.18 5.07 22.50
C LEU A 201 -20.77 3.88 21.62
N VAL A 202 -21.31 3.81 20.40
CA VAL A 202 -20.87 2.84 19.38
C VAL A 202 -19.75 3.43 18.52
N PRO A 203 -18.79 2.60 18.06
CA PRO A 203 -17.70 3.07 17.20
C PRO A 203 -18.24 3.60 15.87
N LEU A 204 -17.50 4.55 15.28
CA LEU A 204 -17.74 4.93 13.89
C LEU A 204 -17.32 3.78 12.97
N MET A 205 -18.22 3.40 12.08
CA MET A 205 -17.89 2.50 10.97
C MET A 205 -16.99 3.24 9.98
N LEU A 206 -15.70 2.91 9.98
CA LEU A 206 -14.71 3.47 9.06
C LEU A 206 -14.34 2.44 7.98
N SER A 207 -14.07 2.92 6.77
CA SER A 207 -13.48 2.13 5.68
C SER A 207 -12.01 1.77 5.97
N SER A 208 -11.43 0.91 5.13
CA SER A 208 -9.99 0.68 5.09
C SER A 208 -9.17 1.94 4.77
N THR A 209 -9.78 2.98 4.17
CA THR A 209 -9.20 4.32 3.93
C THR A 209 -9.44 5.31 5.08
N GLY A 210 -10.16 4.92 6.15
CA GLY A 210 -10.46 5.78 7.30
C GLY A 210 -11.69 6.68 7.17
N GLU A 211 -12.44 6.59 6.06
CA GLU A 211 -13.64 7.39 5.82
C GLU A 211 -14.89 6.81 6.51
N LYS A 212 -15.83 7.66 6.95
CA LYS A 212 -17.08 7.19 7.58
C LYS A 212 -18.00 6.51 6.56
N ILE A 213 -18.19 5.20 6.71
CA ILE A 213 -19.07 4.38 5.87
C ILE A 213 -20.49 4.96 5.91
N GLY A 214 -21.01 5.33 4.74
CA GLY A 214 -22.31 6.00 4.58
C GLY A 214 -22.25 7.49 4.24
N LYS A 215 -21.07 8.14 4.23
CA LYS A 215 -20.87 9.53 3.73
C LYS A 215 -19.87 9.65 2.57
N SER A 216 -19.28 8.57 2.09
CA SER A 216 -18.37 8.57 0.94
C SER A 216 -19.08 8.90 -0.38
N VAL A 217 -18.41 9.66 -1.25
CA VAL A 217 -18.97 10.13 -2.52
C VAL A 217 -19.03 8.98 -3.53
N GLY A 218 -20.19 8.33 -3.64
CA GLY A 218 -20.47 7.34 -4.69
C GLY A 218 -21.57 6.34 -4.35
N SER A 219 -21.67 5.88 -3.10
CA SER A 219 -22.68 4.89 -2.69
C SER A 219 -22.89 4.83 -1.17
N SER A 220 -23.83 5.63 -0.66
CA SER A 220 -24.40 5.41 0.68
C SER A 220 -25.34 4.20 0.64
N LEU A 221 -25.07 3.17 1.46
CA LEU A 221 -25.97 2.01 1.58
C LEU A 221 -27.20 2.38 2.42
N TRP A 222 -28.37 2.49 1.78
CA TRP A 222 -29.63 2.88 2.41
C TRP A 222 -30.40 1.67 2.93
N LEU A 223 -31.32 1.89 3.88
CA LEU A 223 -32.20 0.85 4.43
C LEU A 223 -33.58 0.79 3.75
N ASN A 224 -33.89 1.74 2.86
CA ASN A 224 -35.14 1.76 2.10
C ASN A 224 -34.91 1.10 0.73
N SER A 225 -35.74 0.10 0.39
CA SER A 225 -35.65 -0.67 -0.85
C SER A 225 -35.84 0.16 -2.13
N SER A 226 -36.37 1.38 -2.05
CA SER A 226 -36.43 2.32 -3.18
C SER A 226 -35.08 2.96 -3.53
N ARG A 227 -34.12 2.99 -2.60
CA ARG A 227 -32.78 3.59 -2.78
C ARG A 227 -31.63 2.58 -2.82
N THR A 228 -31.85 1.38 -2.29
CA THR A 228 -30.88 0.28 -2.34
C THR A 228 -31.69 -1.01 -2.40
N SER A 229 -31.63 -1.73 -3.53
CA SER A 229 -32.33 -3.01 -3.65
C SER A 229 -31.78 -4.03 -2.66
N SER A 230 -32.57 -5.06 -2.36
CA SER A 230 -32.11 -6.14 -1.48
C SER A 230 -30.91 -6.89 -2.05
N PHE A 231 -30.77 -6.94 -3.39
CA PHE A 231 -29.58 -7.48 -4.06
C PHE A 231 -28.33 -6.66 -3.78
N VAL A 232 -28.35 -5.34 -3.99
CA VAL A 232 -27.19 -4.46 -3.69
C VAL A 232 -26.85 -4.47 -2.20
N PHE A 233 -27.88 -4.47 -1.34
CA PHE A 233 -27.70 -4.58 0.11
C PHE A 233 -27.02 -5.90 0.50
N TYR A 234 -27.47 -7.04 -0.03
CA TYR A 234 -26.89 -8.36 0.20
C TYR A 234 -25.45 -8.45 -0.34
N GLN A 235 -25.23 -7.99 -1.57
CA GLN A 235 -23.91 -8.01 -2.23
C GLN A 235 -22.88 -7.16 -1.48
N TYR A 236 -23.26 -6.01 -0.92
CA TYR A 236 -22.36 -5.21 -0.08
C TYR A 236 -21.73 -6.04 1.05
N PHE A 237 -22.52 -6.82 1.79
CA PHE A 237 -22.00 -7.69 2.85
C PHE A 237 -21.27 -8.92 2.30
N LEU A 238 -21.71 -9.48 1.18
CA LEU A 238 -21.07 -10.63 0.53
C LEU A 238 -19.66 -10.32 -0.02
N GLN A 239 -19.40 -9.05 -0.35
CA GLN A 239 -18.16 -8.55 -0.96
C GLN A 239 -17.14 -8.00 0.05
N LEU A 240 -17.46 -7.98 1.37
CA LEU A 240 -16.54 -7.52 2.41
C LEU A 240 -15.25 -8.35 2.46
N THR A 241 -14.13 -7.67 2.75
CA THR A 241 -12.87 -8.37 3.06
C THR A 241 -13.02 -9.16 4.36
N ASP A 242 -12.28 -10.26 4.54
CA ASP A 242 -12.41 -11.12 5.72
C ASP A 242 -12.15 -10.35 7.03
N LYS A 243 -11.27 -9.33 7.01
CA LYS A 243 -11.02 -8.44 8.15
C LYS A 243 -12.26 -7.61 8.50
N ASP A 244 -12.91 -7.03 7.50
CA ASP A 244 -14.04 -6.12 7.68
C ASP A 244 -15.32 -6.92 8.02
N ALA A 245 -15.48 -8.09 7.38
CA ALA A 245 -16.52 -9.07 7.69
C ALA A 245 -16.41 -9.57 9.15
N ASN A 246 -15.23 -10.00 9.59
CA ASN A 246 -14.99 -10.41 10.98
C ASN A 246 -15.21 -9.29 12.00
N SER A 247 -15.01 -8.03 11.59
CA SER A 247 -15.27 -6.84 12.42
C SER A 247 -16.77 -6.51 12.50
N MET A 248 -17.46 -6.50 11.35
CA MET A 248 -18.90 -6.30 11.28
C MET A 248 -19.68 -7.42 11.97
N MET A 249 -19.22 -8.67 11.89
CA MET A 249 -19.85 -9.82 12.55
C MET A 249 -20.06 -9.57 14.04
N LYS A 250 -19.02 -9.11 14.75
CA LYS A 250 -19.09 -8.78 16.18
C LYS A 250 -20.07 -7.64 16.50
N LEU A 251 -20.21 -6.69 15.58
CA LEU A 251 -21.04 -5.48 15.74
C LEU A 251 -22.52 -5.69 15.34
N PHE A 252 -22.80 -6.55 14.36
CA PHE A 252 -24.11 -6.66 13.70
C PHE A 252 -24.82 -8.00 13.87
N SER A 253 -24.15 -9.08 14.30
CA SER A 253 -24.82 -10.39 14.50
C SER A 253 -25.84 -10.36 15.66
N PHE A 254 -26.73 -11.34 15.70
CA PHE A 254 -27.57 -11.68 16.87
C PHE A 254 -27.30 -13.09 17.38
N CYS A 255 -26.27 -13.77 16.88
CA CYS A 255 -25.87 -15.11 17.31
C CYS A 255 -25.29 -15.11 18.74
N SER A 256 -25.21 -16.29 19.36
CA SER A 256 -24.51 -16.46 20.64
C SER A 256 -23.00 -16.19 20.50
N ASP A 257 -22.30 -15.92 21.60
CA ASP A 257 -20.84 -15.80 21.59
C ASP A 257 -20.16 -17.12 21.15
N ALA A 258 -20.73 -18.27 21.51
CA ALA A 258 -20.24 -19.58 21.06
C ALA A 258 -20.42 -19.80 19.54
N ASP A 259 -21.54 -19.35 18.96
CA ASP A 259 -21.74 -19.35 17.51
C ASP A 259 -20.84 -18.35 16.80
N LEU A 260 -20.62 -17.17 17.40
CA LEU A 260 -19.72 -16.16 16.90
C LEU A 260 -18.28 -16.70 16.81
N GLU A 261 -17.78 -17.31 17.88
CA GLU A 261 -16.46 -17.97 17.89
C GLU A 261 -16.39 -19.13 16.91
N ARG A 262 -17.42 -19.99 16.84
CA ARG A 262 -17.50 -21.10 15.89
C ARG A 262 -17.45 -20.63 14.44
N ILE A 263 -18.29 -19.67 14.05
CA ILE A 263 -18.39 -19.16 12.68
C ILE A 263 -17.09 -18.43 12.28
N LEU A 264 -16.49 -17.66 13.19
CA LEU A 264 -15.19 -17.03 12.95
C LEU A 264 -14.06 -18.06 12.81
N ALA A 265 -14.05 -19.14 13.61
CA ALA A 265 -13.06 -20.20 13.52
C ALA A 265 -13.22 -21.03 12.23
N GLU A 266 -14.44 -21.34 11.82
CA GLU A 266 -14.78 -22.06 10.58
C GLU A 266 -14.34 -21.23 9.35
N HIS A 267 -14.63 -19.93 9.35
CA HIS A 267 -14.19 -19.01 8.30
C HIS A 267 -12.66 -18.81 8.25
N CYS A 268 -11.97 -18.80 9.39
CA CYS A 268 -10.50 -18.79 9.44
C CYS A 268 -9.86 -20.07 8.86
N GLN A 269 -10.58 -21.20 8.83
CA GLN A 269 -10.12 -22.44 8.19
C GLN A 269 -10.41 -22.46 6.69
N GLN A 270 -11.54 -21.89 6.26
CA GLN A 270 -12.06 -21.95 4.89
C GLN A 270 -12.55 -20.56 4.42
N PRO A 271 -11.65 -19.58 4.27
CA PRO A 271 -12.00 -18.21 3.90
C PRO A 271 -12.64 -18.11 2.52
N GLU A 272 -12.25 -18.99 1.58
CA GLU A 272 -12.79 -19.05 0.22
C GLU A 272 -14.31 -19.31 0.17
N LYS A 273 -14.88 -19.94 1.20
CA LYS A 273 -16.33 -20.16 1.32
C LYS A 273 -17.11 -18.91 1.76
N ARG A 274 -16.43 -17.85 2.19
CA ARG A 274 -17.02 -16.57 2.65
C ARG A 274 -18.13 -16.72 3.70
N ILE A 275 -17.90 -17.61 4.68
CA ILE A 275 -18.93 -18.04 5.64
C ILE A 275 -19.46 -16.85 6.48
N VAL A 276 -18.57 -15.97 6.96
CA VAL A 276 -18.95 -14.78 7.74
C VAL A 276 -19.68 -13.76 6.87
N GLN A 277 -19.21 -13.51 5.65
CA GLN A 277 -19.87 -12.60 4.71
C GLN A 277 -21.29 -13.09 4.35
N ARG A 278 -21.45 -14.39 4.05
CA ARG A 278 -22.75 -15.02 3.77
C ARG A 278 -23.69 -14.91 4.98
N PHE A 279 -23.22 -15.20 6.20
CA PHE A 279 -24.03 -15.07 7.42
C PHE A 279 -24.50 -13.63 7.65
N LEU A 280 -23.61 -12.64 7.48
CA LEU A 280 -23.95 -11.22 7.62
C LEU A 280 -24.95 -10.77 6.56
N ALA A 281 -24.72 -11.13 5.30
CA ALA A 281 -25.60 -10.80 4.18
C ALA A 281 -27.00 -11.39 4.39
N ASP A 282 -27.10 -12.66 4.78
CA ASP A 282 -28.36 -13.32 5.15
C ASP A 282 -29.10 -12.57 6.25
N GLN A 283 -28.47 -12.43 7.42
CA GLN A 283 -29.11 -11.92 8.63
C GLN A 283 -29.55 -10.47 8.48
N LEU A 284 -28.73 -9.62 7.85
CA LEU A 284 -29.04 -8.19 7.71
C LEU A 284 -30.00 -7.90 6.56
N THR A 285 -29.94 -8.66 5.46
CA THR A 285 -30.94 -8.52 4.38
C THR A 285 -32.31 -9.01 4.86
N LEU A 286 -32.37 -10.08 5.65
CA LEU A 286 -33.59 -10.51 6.35
C LEU A 286 -34.12 -9.41 7.27
N LEU A 287 -33.25 -8.79 8.09
CA LEU A 287 -33.65 -7.72 9.01
C LEU A 287 -34.23 -6.50 8.30
N VAL A 288 -33.60 -6.05 7.20
CA VAL A 288 -33.95 -4.79 6.52
C VAL A 288 -35.00 -5.00 5.42
N HIS A 289 -34.82 -5.99 4.56
CA HIS A 289 -35.64 -6.23 3.37
C HIS A 289 -36.59 -7.43 3.48
N SER A 290 -36.68 -8.07 4.65
CA SER A 290 -37.50 -9.27 4.93
C SER A 290 -37.10 -10.53 4.14
N GLU A 291 -37.81 -11.63 4.38
CA GLU A 291 -37.55 -12.94 3.75
C GLU A 291 -37.68 -12.89 2.23
N SER A 292 -38.64 -12.13 1.67
CA SER A 292 -38.79 -12.01 0.21
C SER A 292 -37.60 -11.25 -0.40
N GLY A 293 -37.17 -10.16 0.24
CA GLY A 293 -35.99 -9.41 -0.18
C GLY A 293 -34.71 -10.24 -0.13
N LEU A 294 -34.53 -11.07 0.92
CA LEU A 294 -33.42 -12.02 1.02
C LEU A 294 -33.50 -13.12 -0.05
N ALA A 295 -34.68 -13.72 -0.25
CA ALA A 295 -34.87 -14.78 -1.23
C ALA A 295 -34.60 -14.29 -2.66
N LEU A 296 -35.05 -13.07 -2.99
CA LEU A 296 -34.73 -12.39 -4.26
C LEU A 296 -33.23 -12.13 -4.40
N ALA A 297 -32.60 -11.57 -3.36
CA ALA A 297 -31.17 -11.26 -3.38
C ALA A 297 -30.29 -12.51 -3.57
N LYS A 298 -30.67 -13.63 -2.94
CA LYS A 298 -30.05 -14.94 -3.16
C LYS A 298 -30.28 -15.46 -4.57
N ARG A 299 -31.53 -15.50 -5.05
CA ARG A 299 -31.87 -15.98 -6.39
C ARG A 299 -31.11 -15.23 -7.48
N ILE A 300 -31.04 -13.89 -7.39
CA ILE A 300 -30.25 -13.07 -8.32
C ILE A 300 -28.74 -13.38 -8.20
N THR A 301 -28.22 -13.57 -6.99
CA THR A 301 -26.82 -13.94 -6.77
C THR A 301 -26.48 -15.31 -7.38
N GLU A 302 -27.32 -16.32 -7.18
CA GLU A 302 -27.17 -17.68 -7.72
C GLU A 302 -27.24 -17.68 -9.26
N ILE A 303 -28.17 -16.92 -9.83
CA ILE A 303 -28.31 -16.71 -11.29
C ILE A 303 -27.04 -16.09 -11.90
N LEU A 304 -26.51 -15.04 -11.28
CA LEU A 304 -25.40 -14.25 -11.85
C LEU A 304 -24.02 -14.88 -11.62
N PHE A 305 -23.81 -15.58 -10.50
CA PHE A 305 -22.48 -16.01 -10.07
C PHE A 305 -22.30 -17.53 -9.96
N ASP A 306 -23.35 -18.31 -9.67
CA ASP A 306 -23.28 -19.78 -9.52
C ASP A 306 -23.73 -20.51 -10.82
N HIS A 307 -23.63 -19.85 -11.97
CA HIS A 307 -23.91 -20.33 -13.33
C HIS A 307 -25.34 -20.84 -13.64
N ASN A 308 -26.29 -20.75 -12.69
CA ASN A 308 -27.63 -21.32 -12.84
C ASN A 308 -28.62 -20.39 -13.59
N LEU A 309 -28.33 -20.13 -14.87
CA LEU A 309 -29.15 -19.22 -15.71
C LEU A 309 -30.57 -19.72 -15.99
N HIS A 310 -30.89 -20.98 -15.73
CA HIS A 310 -32.26 -21.49 -15.90
C HIS A 310 -33.26 -20.78 -14.97
N GLY A 311 -32.84 -20.38 -13.77
CA GLY A 311 -33.69 -19.69 -12.78
C GLY A 311 -34.16 -18.28 -13.17
N ILE A 312 -33.67 -17.72 -14.29
CA ILE A 312 -34.17 -16.44 -14.84
C ILE A 312 -35.63 -16.60 -15.33
N GLY A 313 -36.03 -17.82 -15.74
CA GLY A 313 -37.40 -18.11 -16.14
C GLY A 313 -38.42 -18.03 -15.00
N ASP A 314 -37.94 -18.13 -13.76
CA ASP A 314 -38.73 -18.11 -12.53
C ASP A 314 -38.76 -16.72 -11.87
N LEU A 315 -38.31 -15.68 -12.57
CA LEU A 315 -38.44 -14.27 -12.16
C LEU A 315 -39.74 -13.68 -12.70
N ASP A 316 -40.47 -12.96 -11.86
CA ASP A 316 -41.60 -12.14 -12.31
C ASP A 316 -41.12 -10.81 -12.92
N GLU A 317 -42.04 -10.05 -13.52
CA GLU A 317 -41.74 -8.77 -14.18
C GLU A 317 -41.10 -7.74 -13.23
N ASN A 318 -41.39 -7.77 -11.94
CA ASN A 318 -40.80 -6.86 -10.95
C ASN A 318 -39.37 -7.29 -10.58
N ASP A 319 -39.17 -8.58 -10.28
CA ASP A 319 -37.84 -9.15 -9.98
C ASP A 319 -36.87 -8.95 -11.16
N LEU A 320 -37.39 -9.10 -12.38
CA LEU A 320 -36.72 -8.87 -13.65
C LEU A 320 -36.34 -7.39 -13.86
N ASN A 321 -37.25 -6.46 -13.56
CA ASN A 321 -36.98 -5.02 -13.59
C ASN A 321 -35.95 -4.59 -12.53
N ILE A 322 -35.88 -5.27 -11.38
CA ILE A 322 -34.82 -5.06 -10.39
C ILE A 322 -33.48 -5.57 -10.96
N LEU A 323 -33.43 -6.79 -11.50
CA LEU A 323 -32.24 -7.36 -12.11
C LEU A 323 -31.65 -6.44 -13.21
N CYS A 324 -32.49 -5.93 -14.10
CA CYS A 324 -32.06 -5.06 -15.20
C CYS A 324 -31.66 -3.63 -14.80
N ARG A 325 -31.93 -3.20 -13.55
CA ARG A 325 -31.41 -1.94 -12.99
C ARG A 325 -30.02 -2.10 -12.39
N GLU A 326 -29.75 -3.26 -11.80
CA GLU A 326 -28.51 -3.53 -11.06
C GLU A 326 -27.43 -4.21 -11.93
N VAL A 327 -27.79 -4.69 -13.13
CA VAL A 327 -26.89 -5.34 -14.09
C VAL A 327 -26.99 -4.66 -15.46
N PRO A 328 -25.86 -4.33 -16.13
CA PRO A 328 -25.87 -3.75 -17.48
C PRO A 328 -26.73 -4.56 -18.45
N SER A 329 -27.79 -3.94 -18.96
CA SER A 329 -28.86 -4.57 -19.74
C SER A 329 -29.13 -3.75 -21.00
N VAL A 330 -29.47 -4.43 -22.11
CA VAL A 330 -29.78 -3.80 -23.40
C VAL A 330 -31.00 -4.45 -24.03
N GLU A 331 -31.98 -3.65 -24.42
CA GLU A 331 -33.14 -4.12 -25.18
C GLU A 331 -32.79 -4.36 -26.66
N LEU A 332 -33.24 -5.50 -27.20
CA LEU A 332 -33.02 -5.87 -28.59
C LEU A 332 -34.35 -6.28 -29.24
N SER A 333 -34.76 -5.56 -30.29
CA SER A 333 -35.96 -5.89 -31.06
C SER A 333 -35.84 -7.27 -31.70
N ARG A 334 -36.92 -8.07 -31.62
CA ARG A 334 -37.03 -9.37 -32.34
C ARG A 334 -36.76 -9.24 -33.85
N GLN A 335 -37.00 -8.07 -34.45
CA GLN A 335 -36.71 -7.79 -35.86
C GLN A 335 -35.21 -7.73 -36.20
N ALA A 336 -34.33 -7.67 -35.19
CA ALA A 336 -32.89 -7.71 -35.37
C ALA A 336 -32.31 -9.14 -35.47
N LEU A 337 -33.16 -10.18 -35.40
CA LEU A 337 -32.76 -11.59 -35.52
C LEU A 337 -33.03 -12.14 -36.94
N PRO A 338 -32.20 -13.06 -37.46
CA PRO A 338 -30.98 -13.61 -36.85
C PRO A 338 -29.84 -12.58 -36.81
N ILE A 339 -28.99 -12.68 -35.79
CA ILE A 339 -27.87 -11.73 -35.54
C ILE A 339 -26.55 -12.47 -35.39
N SER A 340 -25.47 -11.98 -36.00
CA SER A 340 -24.14 -12.56 -35.76
C SER A 340 -23.67 -12.27 -34.33
N ALA A 341 -22.97 -13.22 -33.71
CA ALA A 341 -22.49 -13.11 -32.32
C ALA A 341 -21.67 -11.83 -32.07
N ILE A 342 -20.86 -11.41 -33.05
CA ILE A 342 -20.13 -10.13 -33.00
C ILE A 342 -21.07 -8.91 -33.01
N SER A 343 -22.10 -8.91 -33.86
CA SER A 343 -23.10 -7.83 -33.90
C SER A 343 -23.96 -7.77 -32.64
N LEU A 344 -24.23 -8.93 -32.02
CA LEU A 344 -24.92 -9.03 -30.74
C LEU A 344 -24.06 -8.44 -29.62
N ALA A 345 -22.78 -8.83 -29.54
CA ALA A 345 -21.86 -8.34 -28.53
C ALA A 345 -21.63 -6.83 -28.61
N LEU A 346 -21.53 -6.27 -29.82
CA LEU A 346 -21.39 -4.83 -30.05
C LEU A 346 -22.68 -4.07 -29.69
N LYS A 347 -23.85 -4.50 -30.18
CA LYS A 347 -25.13 -3.85 -29.84
C LYS A 347 -25.44 -3.90 -28.35
N ALA A 348 -25.02 -4.96 -27.66
CA ALA A 348 -25.17 -5.12 -26.22
C ALA A 348 -24.12 -4.36 -25.39
N GLY A 349 -23.26 -3.54 -26.00
CA GLY A 349 -22.22 -2.79 -25.27
C GLY A 349 -21.17 -3.67 -24.59
N CYS A 350 -21.03 -4.94 -25.00
CA CYS A 350 -20.01 -5.83 -24.43
C CYS A 350 -18.60 -5.46 -24.91
N PHE A 351 -18.46 -4.78 -26.05
CA PHE A 351 -17.19 -4.30 -26.60
C PHE A 351 -17.41 -2.96 -27.31
N ASP A 352 -16.44 -2.06 -27.23
CA ASP A 352 -16.48 -0.74 -27.88
C ASP A 352 -16.14 -0.80 -29.39
N ASP A 353 -15.41 -1.84 -29.82
CA ASP A 353 -14.93 -2.00 -31.19
C ASP A 353 -15.02 -3.44 -31.73
N VAL A 354 -15.07 -3.55 -33.06
CA VAL A 354 -15.25 -4.81 -33.80
C VAL A 354 -14.08 -5.77 -33.60
N ASN A 355 -12.83 -5.26 -33.59
CA ASN A 355 -11.63 -6.10 -33.59
C ASN A 355 -11.43 -6.77 -32.23
N THR A 356 -11.66 -6.04 -31.13
CA THR A 356 -11.65 -6.60 -29.77
C THR A 356 -12.77 -7.61 -29.59
N ALA A 357 -13.98 -7.34 -30.13
CA ALA A 357 -15.08 -8.30 -30.10
C ALA A 357 -14.72 -9.59 -30.86
N GLU A 358 -14.21 -9.48 -32.08
CA GLU A 358 -13.83 -10.61 -32.93
C GLU A 358 -12.73 -11.47 -32.29
N SER A 359 -11.66 -10.83 -31.82
CA SER A 359 -10.53 -11.50 -31.15
C SER A 359 -10.95 -12.17 -29.84
N THR A 360 -11.77 -11.49 -29.02
CA THR A 360 -12.27 -12.07 -27.75
C THR A 360 -13.23 -13.23 -27.99
N ILE A 361 -14.08 -13.16 -29.02
CA ILE A 361 -14.94 -14.29 -29.41
C ILE A 361 -14.07 -15.46 -29.91
N HIS A 362 -13.06 -15.23 -30.77
CA HIS A 362 -12.18 -16.31 -31.23
C HIS A 362 -11.39 -16.99 -30.09
N GLN A 363 -10.89 -16.22 -29.12
CA GLN A 363 -10.28 -16.75 -27.90
C GLN A 363 -11.31 -17.44 -26.97
N GLY A 364 -12.61 -17.18 -27.20
CA GLY A 364 -13.72 -17.76 -26.47
C GLY A 364 -13.97 -17.12 -25.11
N GLY A 365 -13.67 -15.82 -24.97
CA GLY A 365 -14.03 -14.96 -23.83
C GLY A 365 -15.43 -14.36 -23.92
N PHE A 366 -16.27 -14.82 -24.87
CA PHE A 366 -17.66 -14.40 -25.02
C PHE A 366 -18.60 -15.59 -24.87
N HIS A 367 -19.61 -15.46 -24.01
CA HIS A 367 -20.59 -16.50 -23.74
C HIS A 367 -22.01 -15.93 -23.83
N VAL A 368 -22.91 -16.70 -24.44
CA VAL A 368 -24.33 -16.37 -24.58
C VAL A 368 -25.10 -17.46 -23.83
N ASN A 369 -25.85 -17.09 -22.78
CA ASN A 369 -26.54 -18.04 -21.90
C ASN A 369 -25.60 -19.18 -21.39
N ASN A 370 -24.40 -18.81 -20.91
CA ASN A 370 -23.28 -19.71 -20.54
C ASN A 370 -22.70 -20.62 -21.66
N LEU A 371 -23.25 -20.60 -22.88
CA LEU A 371 -22.64 -21.29 -24.02
C LEU A 371 -21.46 -20.47 -24.57
N LYS A 372 -20.27 -21.07 -24.60
CA LYS A 372 -19.04 -20.47 -25.12
C LYS A 372 -19.13 -20.29 -26.63
N ILE A 373 -19.01 -19.06 -27.11
CA ILE A 373 -19.03 -18.74 -28.54
C ILE A 373 -17.60 -18.55 -29.04
N THR A 374 -17.20 -19.28 -30.08
CA THR A 374 -15.85 -19.23 -30.69
C THR A 374 -15.84 -18.71 -32.14
N HIS A 375 -17.02 -18.41 -32.69
CA HIS A 375 -17.21 -18.01 -34.08
C HIS A 375 -17.93 -16.65 -34.15
N PRO A 376 -17.23 -15.54 -34.46
CA PRO A 376 -17.79 -14.19 -34.46
C PRO A 376 -18.99 -14.02 -35.41
N ILE A 377 -18.94 -14.71 -36.56
CA ILE A 377 -19.99 -14.69 -37.58
C ILE A 377 -21.14 -15.69 -37.33
N LEU A 378 -21.17 -16.39 -36.19
CA LEU A 378 -22.25 -17.31 -35.86
C LEU A 378 -23.58 -16.55 -35.75
N CYS A 379 -24.51 -16.81 -36.68
CA CYS A 379 -25.84 -16.22 -36.68
C CYS A 379 -26.73 -16.91 -35.63
N LEU A 380 -26.91 -16.24 -34.49
CA LEU A 380 -27.77 -16.68 -33.41
C LEU A 380 -29.24 -16.45 -33.77
N THR A 381 -30.03 -17.50 -33.66
CA THR A 381 -31.48 -17.52 -33.91
C THR A 381 -32.27 -17.42 -32.61
N GLY A 382 -33.56 -17.10 -32.71
CA GLY A 382 -34.47 -16.96 -31.55
C GLY A 382 -34.75 -18.25 -30.77
N ASN A 383 -34.15 -19.39 -31.14
CA ASN A 383 -34.21 -20.65 -30.39
C ASN A 383 -32.92 -20.92 -29.58
N GLU A 384 -31.79 -20.32 -29.97
CA GLU A 384 -30.47 -20.48 -29.31
C GLU A 384 -30.25 -19.38 -28.26
N LEU A 385 -30.85 -18.22 -28.50
CA LEU A 385 -31.18 -17.24 -27.47
C LEU A 385 -32.34 -17.83 -26.66
N TYR A 386 -32.10 -18.24 -25.40
CA TYR A 386 -33.08 -19.00 -24.61
C TYR A 386 -34.41 -18.27 -24.48
N SER A 387 -35.44 -18.77 -25.17
CA SER A 387 -36.81 -18.29 -25.03
C SER A 387 -37.40 -18.75 -23.70
N LEU A 388 -37.14 -17.99 -22.65
CA LEU A 388 -37.98 -17.98 -21.45
C LEU A 388 -39.38 -17.46 -21.83
N SER A 389 -40.34 -17.61 -20.91
CA SER A 389 -41.70 -17.06 -21.06
C SER A 389 -41.69 -15.55 -21.32
N ASN A 390 -40.72 -14.85 -20.73
CA ASN A 390 -40.44 -13.43 -20.89
C ASN A 390 -39.14 -13.21 -21.68
N LEU A 391 -39.02 -12.07 -22.36
CA LEU A 391 -38.22 -11.91 -23.58
C LEU A 391 -36.70 -11.68 -23.42
N LEU A 392 -36.07 -12.14 -22.33
CA LEU A 392 -34.66 -11.87 -22.06
C LEU A 392 -33.67 -12.87 -22.67
N THR A 393 -32.44 -12.40 -22.82
CA THR A 393 -31.22 -13.20 -23.02
C THR A 393 -30.17 -12.66 -22.06
N VAL A 394 -29.42 -13.53 -21.38
CA VAL A 394 -28.27 -13.09 -20.56
C VAL A 394 -26.97 -13.28 -21.33
N LEU A 395 -26.34 -12.14 -21.62
CA LEU A 395 -25.06 -12.03 -22.31
C LEU A 395 -23.95 -11.98 -21.26
N LEU A 396 -23.48 -13.15 -20.86
CA LEU A 396 -22.48 -13.26 -19.82
C LEU A 396 -21.10 -13.05 -20.45
N LYS A 397 -20.63 -11.80 -20.45
CA LYS A 397 -19.25 -11.46 -20.79
C LYS A 397 -18.33 -12.01 -19.70
N LEU A 398 -18.06 -13.32 -19.78
CA LEU A 398 -17.02 -14.02 -19.05
C LEU A 398 -15.66 -13.48 -19.52
N LEU A 399 -15.33 -12.32 -18.97
CA LEU A 399 -13.99 -11.82 -18.80
C LEU A 399 -13.23 -12.85 -17.97
N THR A 400 -12.71 -13.87 -18.66
CA THR A 400 -11.56 -14.61 -18.17
C THR A 400 -10.54 -13.58 -17.71
N VAL A 401 -9.92 -13.85 -16.56
CA VAL A 401 -9.20 -12.84 -15.78
C VAL A 401 -8.06 -12.09 -16.54
N PRO A 402 -7.46 -12.57 -17.67
CA PRO A 402 -6.50 -11.78 -18.43
C PRO A 402 -6.92 -10.35 -18.83
N MET A 403 -8.18 -10.11 -19.25
CA MET A 403 -8.52 -8.81 -19.89
C MET A 403 -8.47 -7.59 -18.95
N TYR A 404 -8.97 -7.72 -17.71
CA TYR A 404 -9.03 -6.56 -16.78
C TYR A 404 -7.85 -6.48 -15.82
N ARG A 405 -7.12 -7.58 -15.59
CA ARG A 405 -5.93 -7.60 -14.70
C ARG A 405 -4.96 -6.45 -14.99
N TRP A 406 -4.69 -6.19 -16.26
CA TRP A 406 -3.75 -5.18 -16.71
C TRP A 406 -4.40 -3.88 -17.21
N HIS A 407 -5.68 -3.64 -16.93
CA HIS A 407 -6.45 -2.51 -17.49
C HIS A 407 -5.82 -1.13 -17.21
N CYS A 408 -5.19 -0.93 -16.05
CA CYS A 408 -4.49 0.31 -15.74
C CYS A 408 -3.17 0.45 -16.52
N VAL A 409 -2.40 -0.63 -16.61
CA VAL A 409 -1.11 -0.69 -17.33
C VAL A 409 -1.31 -0.53 -18.83
N ARG A 410 -2.27 -1.25 -19.41
CA ARG A 410 -2.63 -1.20 -20.84
C ARG A 410 -2.94 0.22 -21.34
N LYS A 411 -3.53 1.09 -20.51
CA LYS A 411 -3.76 2.51 -20.86
C LYS A 411 -2.48 3.30 -21.14
N LEU A 412 -1.34 2.88 -20.61
CA LEU A 412 -0.02 3.48 -20.84
C LEU A 412 0.73 2.83 -22.01
N LEU A 413 0.29 1.64 -22.45
CA LEU A 413 1.00 0.81 -23.44
C LEU A 413 0.33 0.76 -24.80
N GLU A 414 -1.01 0.84 -24.83
CA GLU A 414 -1.86 0.73 -26.02
C GLU A 414 -2.28 2.09 -26.60
N ARG A 415 -1.90 3.19 -25.94
CA ARG A 415 -2.35 4.56 -26.27
C ARG A 415 -1.15 5.48 -26.40
N SER A 416 -1.12 6.31 -27.46
CA SER A 416 -0.19 7.43 -27.55
C SER A 416 -0.57 8.54 -26.56
N GLY A 417 0.41 9.39 -26.22
CA GLY A 417 0.21 10.57 -25.39
C GLY A 417 1.34 11.58 -25.58
N PRO A 418 1.12 12.88 -25.28
CA PRO A 418 2.09 13.95 -25.53
C PRO A 418 3.32 13.92 -24.59
N LEU A 419 3.37 12.99 -23.64
CA LEU A 419 4.47 12.80 -22.68
C LEU A 419 5.25 11.49 -22.91
N ALA A 420 4.89 10.72 -23.95
CA ALA A 420 5.58 9.48 -24.32
C ALA A 420 7.00 9.76 -24.82
N HIS A 421 7.90 8.76 -24.73
CA HIS A 421 9.21 8.84 -25.35
C HIS A 421 9.07 8.96 -26.89
N PRO A 422 9.95 9.69 -27.62
CA PRO A 422 9.85 9.82 -29.07
C PRO A 422 9.83 8.50 -29.86
N GLU A 423 10.41 7.44 -29.28
CA GLU A 423 10.49 6.10 -29.88
C GLU A 423 9.33 5.17 -29.47
N PHE A 424 8.38 5.66 -28.65
CA PHE A 424 7.29 4.84 -28.14
C PHE A 424 6.24 4.52 -29.21
N VAL A 425 6.07 3.22 -29.49
CA VAL A 425 5.02 2.69 -30.37
C VAL A 425 3.91 2.08 -29.51
N PRO A 426 2.69 2.64 -29.50
CA PRO A 426 1.57 2.06 -28.77
C PRO A 426 1.17 0.71 -29.37
N SER A 427 1.14 -0.34 -28.54
CA SER A 427 0.79 -1.71 -28.95
C SER A 427 0.22 -2.52 -27.79
N ALA A 428 -0.69 -3.44 -28.10
CA ALA A 428 -1.17 -4.44 -27.15
C ALA A 428 -0.09 -5.49 -26.79
N GLU A 429 0.95 -5.65 -27.62
CA GLU A 429 2.04 -6.60 -27.41
C GLU A 429 3.03 -6.13 -26.33
N ASN A 430 3.08 -4.82 -26.07
CA ASN A 430 3.96 -4.19 -25.08
C ASN A 430 3.80 -4.76 -23.66
N ILE A 431 2.60 -5.26 -23.30
CA ILE A 431 2.38 -5.90 -21.99
C ILE A 431 3.09 -7.25 -21.87
N ASP A 432 3.26 -7.99 -22.96
CA ASP A 432 3.97 -9.27 -22.97
C ASP A 432 5.48 -9.07 -23.14
N LEU A 433 5.92 -7.99 -23.80
CA LEU A 433 7.31 -7.53 -23.78
C LEU A 433 7.77 -7.21 -22.35
N ILE A 434 7.06 -6.32 -21.64
CA ILE A 434 7.32 -5.99 -20.22
C ILE A 434 7.17 -7.25 -19.34
N GLY A 435 6.19 -8.09 -19.66
CA GLY A 435 5.94 -9.34 -18.95
C GLY A 435 6.96 -10.44 -19.19
N THR A 436 7.84 -10.34 -20.19
CA THR A 436 8.95 -11.29 -20.45
C THR A 436 10.32 -10.72 -20.10
N CYS A 437 10.44 -9.39 -20.11
CA CYS A 437 11.60 -8.61 -19.69
C CYS A 437 12.17 -9.04 -18.33
N ARG A 438 13.49 -9.22 -18.28
CA ARG A 438 14.22 -9.66 -17.07
C ARG A 438 14.65 -8.46 -16.23
N VAL A 439 14.12 -8.37 -15.02
CA VAL A 439 14.44 -7.33 -14.04
C VAL A 439 15.12 -7.94 -12.81
N LEU A 440 16.20 -7.34 -12.33
CA LEU A 440 16.86 -7.73 -11.07
C LEU A 440 16.52 -6.74 -9.96
N VAL A 441 15.96 -7.21 -8.85
CA VAL A 441 15.82 -6.48 -7.59
C VAL A 441 16.99 -6.83 -6.68
N VAL A 442 17.78 -5.83 -6.31
CA VAL A 442 18.95 -5.97 -5.43
C VAL A 442 18.59 -5.49 -4.03
N GLY A 443 18.56 -6.43 -3.08
CA GLY A 443 18.00 -6.26 -1.74
C GLY A 443 16.50 -6.59 -1.70
N ALA A 444 16.11 -7.44 -0.75
CA ALA A 444 14.72 -7.79 -0.42
C ALA A 444 14.24 -7.06 0.85
N GLY A 445 15.13 -6.40 1.59
CA GLY A 445 14.80 -5.59 2.76
C GLY A 445 14.09 -4.28 2.42
N GLY A 446 12.95 -4.01 3.08
CA GLY A 446 12.28 -2.70 3.08
C GLY A 446 11.81 -2.27 1.69
N LEU A 447 12.58 -1.40 1.05
CA LEU A 447 12.47 -1.06 -0.37
C LEU A 447 12.27 -2.30 -1.24
N GLY A 448 13.07 -3.35 -1.03
CA GLY A 448 12.98 -4.60 -1.80
C GLY A 448 11.62 -5.30 -1.74
N CYS A 449 10.93 -5.25 -0.59
CA CYS A 449 9.58 -5.80 -0.45
C CYS A 449 8.54 -5.00 -1.27
N GLU A 450 8.64 -3.67 -1.24
CA GLU A 450 7.75 -2.78 -1.99
C GLU A 450 8.03 -2.89 -3.50
N LEU A 451 9.31 -2.81 -3.91
CA LEU A 451 9.75 -2.96 -5.31
C LEU A 451 9.22 -4.24 -5.97
N LEU A 452 9.35 -5.39 -5.30
CA LEU A 452 8.82 -6.66 -5.81
C LEU A 452 7.30 -6.62 -6.03
N LYS A 453 6.56 -5.96 -5.13
CA LYS A 453 5.10 -5.79 -5.21
C LYS A 453 4.73 -4.78 -6.31
N ASP A 454 5.43 -3.66 -6.44
CA ASP A 454 5.16 -2.64 -7.46
C ASP A 454 5.47 -3.14 -8.88
N LEU A 455 6.62 -3.79 -9.09
CA LEU A 455 6.99 -4.37 -10.38
C LEU A 455 6.01 -5.47 -10.81
N ALA A 456 5.70 -6.42 -9.92
CA ALA A 456 4.77 -7.51 -10.22
C ALA A 456 3.33 -7.00 -10.47
N LEU A 457 2.93 -5.84 -9.93
CA LEU A 457 1.65 -5.20 -10.23
C LEU A 457 1.70 -4.26 -11.46
N SER A 458 2.88 -3.94 -11.98
CA SER A 458 3.09 -3.05 -13.14
C SER A 458 3.25 -3.79 -14.49
N GLY A 459 3.24 -5.13 -14.50
CA GLY A 459 3.29 -5.94 -15.72
C GLY A 459 4.40 -6.99 -15.73
N PHE A 460 5.48 -6.77 -14.97
CA PHE A 460 6.66 -7.64 -14.97
C PHE A 460 6.34 -9.03 -14.39
N ARG A 461 6.73 -10.09 -15.10
CA ARG A 461 6.53 -11.50 -14.67
C ARG A 461 7.83 -12.29 -14.53
N ASN A 462 8.97 -11.73 -14.93
CA ASN A 462 10.27 -12.40 -14.98
C ASN A 462 11.28 -11.64 -14.11
N ILE A 463 11.05 -11.70 -12.80
CA ILE A 463 11.80 -10.92 -11.81
C ILE A 463 12.83 -11.84 -11.13
N HIS A 464 14.03 -11.34 -10.87
CA HIS A 464 15.01 -11.97 -9.98
C HIS A 464 15.15 -11.11 -8.72
N VAL A 465 15.38 -11.73 -7.57
CA VAL A 465 15.73 -11.02 -6.32
C VAL A 465 17.01 -11.58 -5.72
N ILE A 466 17.94 -10.71 -5.32
CA ILE A 466 19.19 -11.09 -4.66
C ILE A 466 19.30 -10.40 -3.29
N ASP A 467 19.47 -11.17 -2.24
CA ASP A 467 19.61 -10.69 -0.85
C ASP A 467 20.35 -11.76 -0.02
N MET A 468 21.34 -11.33 0.77
CA MET A 468 22.22 -12.20 1.55
C MET A 468 21.73 -12.47 2.98
N ASP A 469 20.68 -11.76 3.43
CA ASP A 469 20.28 -11.73 4.83
C ASP A 469 19.23 -12.79 5.17
N THR A 470 19.10 -13.04 6.47
CA THR A 470 17.95 -13.73 7.05
C THR A 470 16.96 -12.73 7.67
N ILE A 471 15.72 -13.16 7.85
CA ILE A 471 14.63 -12.36 8.41
C ILE A 471 14.80 -12.24 9.92
N ASP A 472 14.88 -11.01 10.44
CA ASP A 472 14.87 -10.71 11.87
C ASP A 472 13.51 -10.13 12.33
N LEU A 473 13.20 -10.25 13.62
CA LEU A 473 12.03 -9.66 14.26
C LEU A 473 11.91 -8.15 14.01
N SER A 474 13.02 -7.40 13.99
CA SER A 474 13.03 -5.96 13.72
C SER A 474 12.65 -5.60 12.28
N ASN A 475 12.55 -6.58 11.37
CA ASN A 475 12.18 -6.36 9.97
C ASN A 475 10.65 -6.22 9.81
N LEU A 476 9.87 -6.90 10.67
CA LEU A 476 8.43 -7.09 10.49
C LEU A 476 7.59 -5.80 10.59
N ASN A 477 8.17 -4.68 11.05
CA ASN A 477 7.50 -3.38 11.09
C ASN A 477 7.36 -2.68 9.72
N ARG A 478 8.13 -3.12 8.70
CA ARG A 478 8.22 -2.47 7.38
C ARG A 478 8.49 -3.41 6.20
N GLN A 479 8.71 -4.69 6.46
CA GLN A 479 9.04 -5.70 5.44
C GLN A 479 7.86 -6.67 5.29
N PHE A 480 6.78 -6.16 4.69
CA PHE A 480 5.43 -6.75 4.74
C PHE A 480 5.27 -8.09 3.99
N LEU A 481 6.31 -8.60 3.32
CA LEU A 481 6.33 -9.95 2.75
C LEU A 481 6.60 -11.03 3.84
N PHE A 482 7.24 -10.67 4.95
CA PHE A 482 7.70 -11.61 5.99
C PHE A 482 6.74 -11.70 7.19
N ARG A 483 6.67 -12.86 7.86
CA ARG A 483 5.85 -13.04 9.09
C ARG A 483 6.71 -13.60 10.23
N GLN A 484 6.15 -13.62 11.44
CA GLN A 484 6.79 -14.17 12.64
C GLN A 484 7.32 -15.61 12.45
N LYS A 485 6.59 -16.43 11.67
CA LYS A 485 6.95 -17.82 11.32
C LYS A 485 8.10 -17.96 10.30
N ASP A 486 8.63 -16.84 9.82
CA ASP A 486 9.66 -16.78 8.77
C ASP A 486 10.99 -16.21 9.27
N ILE A 487 11.06 -15.81 10.55
CA ILE A 487 12.30 -15.38 11.22
C ILE A 487 13.37 -16.49 11.10
N GLY A 488 14.61 -16.09 10.79
CA GLY A 488 15.74 -16.97 10.54
C GLY A 488 15.83 -17.58 9.13
N LYS A 489 14.81 -17.40 8.27
CA LYS A 489 14.87 -17.82 6.86
C LYS A 489 15.50 -16.73 5.99
N SER A 490 16.00 -17.10 4.81
CA SER A 490 16.45 -16.17 3.76
C SER A 490 15.36 -15.15 3.39
N LYS A 491 15.71 -13.86 3.32
CA LYS A 491 14.81 -12.82 2.82
C LYS A 491 14.44 -13.05 1.35
N ALA A 492 15.41 -13.33 0.49
CA ALA A 492 15.20 -13.53 -0.95
C ALA A 492 14.16 -14.63 -1.24
N ILE A 493 14.31 -15.80 -0.61
CA ILE A 493 13.45 -16.96 -0.85
C ILE A 493 12.01 -16.69 -0.37
N VAL A 494 11.84 -16.17 0.86
CA VAL A 494 10.50 -15.90 1.41
C VAL A 494 9.82 -14.74 0.68
N ALA A 495 10.59 -13.75 0.19
CA ALA A 495 10.05 -12.65 -0.61
C ALA A 495 9.50 -13.16 -1.95
N ALA A 496 10.26 -14.01 -2.65
CA ALA A 496 9.79 -14.68 -3.86
C ALA A 496 8.51 -15.48 -3.60
N GLU A 497 8.53 -16.40 -2.62
CA GLU A 497 7.35 -17.19 -2.23
C GLU A 497 6.13 -16.32 -1.89
N ALA A 498 6.33 -15.18 -1.22
CA ALA A 498 5.24 -14.29 -0.80
C ALA A 498 4.59 -13.58 -1.99
N ILE A 499 5.39 -13.23 -3.01
CA ILE A 499 4.91 -12.60 -4.24
C ILE A 499 4.22 -13.63 -5.13
N GLU A 500 4.85 -14.77 -5.44
CA GLU A 500 4.27 -15.80 -6.32
C GLU A 500 2.94 -16.34 -5.74
N ARG A 501 2.90 -16.60 -4.42
CA ARG A 501 1.67 -17.01 -3.70
C ARG A 501 0.56 -15.95 -3.74
N ARG A 502 0.89 -14.67 -3.88
CA ARG A 502 -0.08 -13.57 -3.98
C ARG A 502 -0.47 -13.28 -5.43
N LEU A 503 0.42 -13.51 -6.39
CA LEU A 503 0.34 -13.10 -7.79
C LEU A 503 0.75 -14.27 -8.72
N PRO A 504 -0.02 -15.38 -8.82
CA PRO A 504 0.45 -16.68 -9.36
C PRO A 504 0.85 -16.74 -10.85
N PHE A 505 0.79 -15.61 -11.57
CA PHE A 505 1.22 -15.44 -12.95
C PHE A 505 2.57 -14.70 -13.08
N CYS A 506 3.17 -14.31 -11.95
CA CYS A 506 4.51 -13.72 -11.85
C CYS A 506 5.46 -14.80 -11.34
N SER A 507 6.66 -14.88 -11.91
CA SER A 507 7.76 -15.67 -11.35
C SER A 507 8.83 -14.77 -10.77
N VAL A 508 9.33 -15.13 -9.58
CA VAL A 508 10.36 -14.40 -8.86
C VAL A 508 11.48 -15.37 -8.50
N THR A 509 12.59 -15.34 -9.23
CA THR A 509 13.73 -16.23 -8.98
C THR A 509 14.59 -15.70 -7.82
N PRO A 510 14.68 -16.39 -6.67
CA PRO A 510 15.46 -15.93 -5.53
C PRO A 510 16.93 -16.33 -5.61
N HIS A 511 17.81 -15.44 -5.16
CA HIS A 511 19.25 -15.67 -5.00
C HIS A 511 19.64 -15.34 -3.56
N PHE A 512 19.75 -16.36 -2.72
CA PHE A 512 20.27 -16.23 -1.36
C PHE A 512 21.80 -16.32 -1.38
N CYS A 513 22.42 -15.21 -1.77
CA CYS A 513 23.87 -15.01 -1.81
C CYS A 513 24.15 -13.50 -1.81
N ARG A 514 25.40 -13.11 -1.62
CA ARG A 514 25.84 -11.73 -1.83
C ARG A 514 25.85 -11.38 -3.31
N ILE A 515 25.92 -10.07 -3.61
CA ILE A 515 26.03 -9.56 -4.98
C ILE A 515 27.39 -9.90 -5.61
N GLU A 516 28.46 -9.90 -4.82
CA GLU A 516 29.84 -10.18 -5.28
C GLU A 516 30.05 -11.65 -5.69
N GLU A 517 29.13 -12.55 -5.34
CA GLU A 517 29.18 -13.98 -5.70
C GLU A 517 28.65 -14.26 -7.12
N LYS A 518 28.09 -13.27 -7.82
CA LYS A 518 27.55 -13.44 -9.17
C LYS A 518 28.55 -12.98 -10.25
N PRO A 519 28.76 -13.76 -11.33
CA PRO A 519 29.63 -13.35 -12.43
C PRO A 519 29.03 -12.19 -13.24
N LEU A 520 29.86 -11.45 -13.97
CA LEU A 520 29.43 -10.34 -14.84
C LEU A 520 28.31 -10.73 -15.81
N SER A 521 28.37 -11.94 -16.38
CA SER A 521 27.35 -12.49 -17.29
C SER A 521 25.98 -12.72 -16.65
N PHE A 522 25.87 -12.74 -15.31
CA PHE A 522 24.58 -12.69 -14.62
C PHE A 522 23.96 -11.29 -14.79
N TYR A 523 24.73 -10.23 -14.51
CA TYR A 523 24.27 -8.84 -14.56
C TYR A 523 23.98 -8.36 -15.99
N GLU A 524 24.80 -8.78 -16.96
CA GLU A 524 24.61 -8.59 -18.40
C GLU A 524 23.27 -9.16 -18.93
N SER A 525 22.66 -10.11 -18.20
CA SER A 525 21.46 -10.82 -18.66
C SER A 525 20.13 -10.17 -18.26
N PHE A 526 20.16 -8.96 -17.69
CA PHE A 526 18.99 -8.18 -17.27
C PHE A 526 18.83 -6.92 -18.12
N ALA A 527 17.59 -6.54 -18.42
CA ALA A 527 17.29 -5.31 -19.16
C ALA A 527 17.33 -4.05 -18.26
N VAL A 528 17.21 -4.23 -16.94
CA VAL A 528 17.30 -3.16 -15.94
C VAL A 528 17.51 -3.78 -14.54
N ILE A 529 18.30 -3.10 -13.71
CA ILE A 529 18.52 -3.44 -12.30
C ILE A 529 17.91 -2.36 -11.43
N VAL A 530 17.22 -2.74 -10.35
CA VAL A 530 16.73 -1.82 -9.32
C VAL A 530 17.29 -2.20 -7.95
N ALA A 531 17.83 -1.23 -7.22
CA ALA A 531 18.54 -1.44 -5.96
C ALA A 531 17.81 -0.78 -4.78
N GLY A 532 17.47 -1.61 -3.78
CA GLY A 532 16.96 -1.19 -2.47
C GLY A 532 18.00 -1.39 -1.36
N LEU A 533 19.28 -1.09 -1.67
CA LEU A 533 20.44 -1.40 -0.81
C LEU A 533 20.49 -0.52 0.45
N ASP A 534 21.12 -1.00 1.51
CA ASP A 534 21.31 -0.27 2.78
C ASP A 534 22.69 0.41 2.88
N SER A 535 23.72 -0.16 2.25
CA SER A 535 25.10 0.34 2.32
C SER A 535 25.56 1.09 1.07
N ILE A 536 26.52 2.01 1.25
CA ILE A 536 27.22 2.71 0.16
C ILE A 536 28.16 1.74 -0.56
N ALA A 537 28.81 0.83 0.17
CA ALA A 537 29.75 -0.14 -0.40
C ALA A 537 29.09 -1.05 -1.46
N ALA A 538 27.89 -1.57 -1.17
CA ALA A 538 27.15 -2.40 -2.12
C ALA A 538 26.71 -1.59 -3.36
N ARG A 539 26.26 -0.33 -3.19
CA ARG A 539 25.94 0.58 -4.31
C ARG A 539 27.13 0.85 -5.21
N ARG A 540 28.29 1.15 -4.62
CA ARG A 540 29.56 1.32 -5.35
C ARG A 540 30.00 0.03 -6.03
N TRP A 541 29.74 -1.14 -5.46
CA TRP A 541 30.03 -2.41 -6.13
C TRP A 541 29.15 -2.65 -7.35
N ILE A 542 27.82 -2.56 -7.23
CA ILE A 542 26.94 -2.77 -8.41
C ILE A 542 27.20 -1.71 -9.50
N ASN A 543 27.53 -0.47 -9.13
CA ASN A 543 27.92 0.59 -10.07
C ASN A 543 29.21 0.24 -10.84
N ARG A 544 30.28 -0.21 -10.15
CA ARG A 544 31.51 -0.71 -10.79
C ARG A 544 31.23 -1.91 -11.69
N THR A 545 30.45 -2.88 -11.23
CA THR A 545 30.05 -4.08 -11.99
C THR A 545 29.34 -3.72 -13.29
N LEU A 546 28.44 -2.73 -13.29
CA LEU A 546 27.76 -2.28 -14.50
C LEU A 546 28.66 -1.48 -15.45
N VAL A 547 29.56 -0.65 -14.94
CA VAL A 547 30.56 0.05 -15.79
C VAL A 547 31.50 -0.95 -16.49
N ARG A 548 31.81 -2.09 -15.87
CA ARG A 548 32.64 -3.17 -16.47
C ARG A 548 31.96 -3.93 -17.63
N LEU A 549 30.64 -3.81 -17.78
CA LEU A 549 29.89 -4.39 -18.90
C LEU A 549 29.98 -3.56 -20.18
N LEU A 550 30.31 -2.26 -20.06
CA LEU A 550 30.25 -1.32 -21.17
C LEU A 550 31.23 -1.66 -22.29
N GLN A 551 30.73 -1.65 -23.51
CA GLN A 551 31.45 -1.88 -24.75
C GLN A 551 31.48 -0.59 -25.57
N TYR A 552 32.56 -0.40 -26.32
CA TYR A 552 32.81 0.79 -27.12
C TYR A 552 33.31 0.36 -28.51
N ASP A 553 32.92 1.08 -29.56
CA ASP A 553 33.39 0.81 -30.92
C ASP A 553 34.85 1.29 -31.15
N ASP A 554 35.41 0.99 -32.32
CA ASP A 554 36.78 1.39 -32.70
C ASP A 554 36.99 2.92 -32.76
N LYS A 555 35.92 3.74 -32.68
CA LYS A 555 35.97 5.21 -32.60
C LYS A 555 35.87 5.71 -31.16
N GLY A 556 35.53 4.84 -30.21
CA GLY A 556 35.29 5.17 -28.81
C GLY A 556 33.84 5.52 -28.48
N GLU A 557 32.89 5.33 -29.41
CA GLU A 557 31.46 5.55 -29.16
C GLU A 557 30.87 4.41 -28.33
N LEU A 558 29.89 4.70 -27.47
CA LEU A 558 29.30 3.72 -26.55
C LEU A 558 28.29 2.82 -27.26
N ASP A 559 28.45 1.50 -27.13
CA ASP A 559 27.43 0.54 -27.54
C ASP A 559 26.26 0.57 -26.54
N MET A 560 25.16 1.20 -26.95
CA MET A 560 23.93 1.29 -26.17
C MET A 560 23.35 -0.07 -25.76
N SER A 561 23.63 -1.16 -26.49
CA SER A 561 23.17 -2.50 -26.12
C SER A 561 23.94 -3.11 -24.94
N SER A 562 25.11 -2.56 -24.61
CA SER A 562 25.90 -2.93 -23.43
C SER A 562 25.50 -2.17 -22.15
N VAL A 563 24.64 -1.16 -22.27
CA VAL A 563 24.20 -0.31 -21.16
C VAL A 563 23.02 -0.96 -20.44
N VAL A 564 23.27 -1.55 -19.27
CA VAL A 564 22.20 -2.00 -18.36
C VAL A 564 21.86 -0.86 -17.39
N PRO A 565 20.64 -0.27 -17.43
CA PRO A 565 20.24 0.79 -16.52
C PRO A 565 20.17 0.34 -15.06
N LEU A 566 20.52 1.24 -14.15
CA LEU A 566 20.41 1.06 -12.70
C LEU A 566 19.48 2.11 -12.11
N VAL A 567 18.42 1.67 -11.43
CA VAL A 567 17.55 2.53 -10.61
C VAL A 567 17.88 2.29 -9.14
N ASP A 568 18.47 3.28 -8.46
CA ASP A 568 18.87 3.17 -7.05
C ASP A 568 17.92 3.95 -6.14
N GLY A 569 17.34 3.29 -5.14
CA GLY A 569 16.49 3.89 -4.12
C GLY A 569 17.19 3.93 -2.77
N GLY A 570 17.11 5.06 -2.06
CA GLY A 570 17.66 5.25 -0.71
C GLY A 570 16.63 5.83 0.27
N THR A 571 16.67 5.40 1.53
CA THR A 571 15.72 5.81 2.58
C THR A 571 16.39 5.95 3.94
N GLU A 572 16.16 7.06 4.64
CA GLU A 572 16.58 7.31 6.02
C GLU A 572 15.50 8.12 6.77
N GLY A 573 14.89 7.52 7.78
CA GLY A 573 13.81 8.12 8.56
C GLY A 573 12.64 8.53 7.67
N PHE A 574 12.39 9.84 7.60
CA PHE A 574 11.38 10.46 6.73
C PHE A 574 11.97 11.09 5.46
N LYS A 575 13.21 10.73 5.09
CA LYS A 575 13.90 11.18 3.89
C LYS A 575 14.17 10.03 2.93
N GLY A 576 14.31 10.35 1.66
CA GLY A 576 14.79 9.39 0.67
C GLY A 576 15.23 10.04 -0.63
N SER A 577 15.75 9.21 -1.53
CA SER A 577 16.10 9.62 -2.89
C SER A 577 15.93 8.47 -3.88
N VAL A 578 15.71 8.83 -5.14
CA VAL A 578 15.74 7.93 -6.29
C VAL A 578 16.81 8.44 -7.26
N ARG A 579 17.61 7.53 -7.79
CA ARG A 579 18.57 7.79 -8.85
C ARG A 579 18.25 6.93 -10.06
N VAL A 580 18.27 7.50 -11.26
CA VAL A 580 18.32 6.78 -12.53
C VAL A 580 19.72 6.95 -13.08
N ILE A 581 20.43 5.82 -13.24
CA ILE A 581 21.81 5.77 -13.69
C ILE A 581 21.86 4.99 -15.00
N LEU A 582 22.39 5.64 -16.03
CA LEU A 582 22.72 5.06 -17.32
C LEU A 582 24.27 5.02 -17.42
N PRO A 583 24.91 3.89 -17.09
CA PRO A 583 26.37 3.81 -16.99
C PRO A 583 27.05 4.26 -18.29
N GLY A 584 28.06 5.13 -18.16
CA GLY A 584 28.76 5.71 -19.30
C GLY A 584 28.06 6.90 -19.97
N LEU A 585 26.86 7.28 -19.54
CA LEU A 585 26.09 8.43 -20.04
C LEU A 585 25.78 9.45 -18.92
N SER A 586 25.04 9.03 -17.89
CA SER A 586 24.64 9.87 -16.74
C SER A 586 25.76 9.96 -15.69
N PRO A 587 25.65 10.81 -14.65
CA PRO A 587 26.38 10.59 -13.41
C PRO A 587 26.14 9.17 -12.88
N CYS A 588 27.20 8.54 -12.39
CA CYS A 588 27.17 7.23 -11.74
C CYS A 588 27.29 7.38 -10.20
N VAL A 589 27.24 6.28 -9.43
CA VAL A 589 27.32 6.36 -7.96
C VAL A 589 28.60 7.07 -7.47
N GLU A 590 29.73 6.84 -8.14
CA GLU A 590 31.00 7.51 -7.87
C GLU A 590 30.96 9.03 -8.13
N CYS A 591 30.30 9.50 -9.19
CA CYS A 591 30.10 10.93 -9.45
C CYS A 591 29.30 11.63 -8.33
N LEU A 592 28.44 10.88 -7.64
CA LEU A 592 27.50 11.38 -6.64
C LEU A 592 27.93 11.04 -5.20
N LEU A 593 29.18 10.64 -5.00
CA LEU A 593 29.66 10.15 -3.70
C LEU A 593 29.65 11.24 -2.60
N GLU A 594 29.84 12.51 -2.98
CA GLU A 594 29.78 13.66 -2.06
C GLU A 594 28.36 13.96 -1.54
N LEU A 595 27.31 13.45 -2.21
CA LEU A 595 25.92 13.64 -1.77
C LEU A 595 25.50 12.68 -0.65
N TYR A 596 26.36 11.73 -0.27
CA TYR A 596 26.13 10.90 0.91
C TYR A 596 26.64 11.61 2.17
N PRO A 597 25.90 11.56 3.29
CA PRO A 597 26.37 12.14 4.55
C PRO A 597 27.65 11.42 5.02
N PRO A 598 28.66 12.16 5.53
CA PRO A 598 29.87 11.53 6.04
C PRO A 598 29.54 10.64 7.25
N PRO A 599 30.11 9.44 7.36
CA PRO A 599 29.84 8.54 8.48
C PRO A 599 30.29 9.18 9.80
N VAL A 600 29.46 9.09 10.84
CA VAL A 600 29.74 9.68 12.15
C VAL A 600 30.94 9.01 12.81
N GLN A 601 32.12 9.63 12.72
CA GLN A 601 33.36 9.16 13.35
C GLN A 601 33.68 9.94 14.62
N TYR A 602 33.65 9.27 15.76
CA TYR A 602 34.09 9.82 17.04
C TYR A 602 35.62 9.75 17.16
N GLN A 603 36.27 10.87 17.48
CA GLN A 603 37.72 10.94 17.66
C GLN A 603 38.19 10.10 18.86
N LEU A 604 39.26 9.32 18.69
CA LEU A 604 39.70 8.34 19.68
C LEU A 604 40.16 8.98 21.01
N CYS A 605 40.78 10.16 20.97
CA CYS A 605 41.12 10.95 22.16
C CYS A 605 39.87 11.42 22.94
N THR A 606 38.78 11.75 22.25
CA THR A 606 37.50 12.13 22.86
C THR A 606 36.82 10.91 23.47
N ILE A 607 36.82 9.76 22.79
CA ILE A 607 36.31 8.48 23.33
C ILE A 607 37.09 8.08 24.60
N ALA A 608 38.43 8.07 24.52
CA ALA A 608 39.31 7.53 25.56
C ALA A 608 39.46 8.45 26.78
N ASN A 609 39.52 9.77 26.59
CA ASN A 609 39.90 10.71 27.67
C ASN A 609 38.83 11.75 28.01
N THR A 610 38.01 12.19 27.05
CA THR A 610 37.03 13.29 27.27
C THR A 610 35.66 13.02 26.63
N PRO A 611 34.94 11.94 27.04
CA PRO A 611 33.59 11.69 26.57
C PRO A 611 32.66 12.85 26.97
N ARG A 612 31.63 13.13 26.14
CA ARG A 612 30.72 14.28 26.32
C ARG A 612 29.25 13.94 26.07
N SER A 613 29.00 12.78 25.49
CA SER A 613 27.67 12.29 25.12
C SER A 613 27.56 10.79 25.46
N PRO A 614 26.36 10.23 25.62
CA PRO A 614 26.19 8.81 25.93
C PRO A 614 26.71 7.89 24.81
N GLU A 615 26.73 8.35 23.55
CA GLU A 615 27.33 7.63 22.41
C GLU A 615 28.84 7.46 22.59
N HIS A 616 29.56 8.49 23.08
CA HIS A 616 31.00 8.38 23.37
C HIS A 616 31.28 7.29 24.43
N CYS A 617 30.38 7.11 25.39
CA CYS A 617 30.49 6.06 26.40
C CYS A 617 30.25 4.65 25.82
N ILE A 618 29.35 4.50 24.85
CA ILE A 618 29.09 3.22 24.17
C ILE A 618 30.24 2.89 23.20
N GLU A 619 30.72 3.87 22.42
CA GLU A 619 31.82 3.69 21.48
C GLU A 619 33.15 3.40 22.20
N TYR A 620 33.35 3.93 23.42
CA TYR A 620 34.45 3.53 24.31
C TYR A 620 34.42 2.05 24.65
N VAL A 621 33.24 1.52 24.99
CA VAL A 621 33.11 0.10 25.31
C VAL A 621 33.32 -0.77 24.07
N LYS A 622 32.75 -0.38 22.93
CA LYS A 622 32.89 -1.07 21.64
C LYS A 622 34.34 -1.14 21.14
N ARG A 623 35.08 -0.02 21.17
CA ARG A 623 36.41 0.10 20.56
C ARG A 623 37.59 -0.12 21.50
N ILE A 624 37.39 -0.04 22.82
CA ILE A 624 38.47 -0.14 23.82
C ILE A 624 38.14 -1.24 24.83
N ALA A 625 37.06 -1.09 25.62
CA ALA A 625 36.83 -2.00 26.74
C ALA A 625 36.46 -3.44 26.32
N TRP A 626 35.89 -3.66 25.14
CA TRP A 626 35.60 -5.00 24.63
C TRP A 626 36.88 -5.75 24.21
N PRO A 627 37.76 -5.21 23.34
CA PRO A 627 39.09 -5.78 23.11
C PRO A 627 39.91 -6.01 24.38
N GLU A 628 39.90 -5.08 25.33
CA GLU A 628 40.66 -5.19 26.59
C GLU A 628 40.15 -6.30 27.51
N LYS A 629 38.82 -6.46 27.64
CA LYS A 629 38.21 -7.33 28.67
C LYS A 629 37.78 -8.70 28.15
N GLN A 630 37.71 -8.89 26.83
CA GLN A 630 37.28 -10.13 26.15
C GLN A 630 36.10 -10.84 26.86
N PRO A 631 34.95 -10.16 27.06
CA PRO A 631 33.90 -10.60 27.99
C PRO A 631 33.20 -11.91 27.61
N PHE A 632 33.31 -12.33 26.35
CA PHE A 632 32.83 -13.62 25.83
C PHE A 632 33.97 -14.40 25.18
N GLY A 633 35.20 -14.23 25.67
CA GLY A 633 36.43 -14.69 25.03
C GLY A 633 36.80 -13.85 23.81
N ASN A 634 37.60 -14.44 22.91
CA ASN A 634 38.13 -13.80 21.70
C ASN A 634 37.06 -13.69 20.57
N MET A 635 35.84 -13.29 20.93
CA MET A 635 34.70 -13.10 20.03
C MET A 635 34.48 -11.63 19.67
N GLU A 636 34.06 -11.37 18.44
CA GLU A 636 33.64 -10.04 17.99
C GLU A 636 32.26 -9.63 18.51
N ILE A 637 31.94 -8.34 18.38
CA ILE A 637 30.67 -7.77 18.82
C ILE A 637 29.55 -8.15 17.83
N ASP A 638 28.97 -9.32 18.06
CA ASP A 638 27.64 -9.65 17.55
C ASP A 638 26.60 -8.70 18.17
N GLY A 639 25.94 -7.89 17.33
CA GLY A 639 24.92 -6.92 17.75
C GLY A 639 23.51 -7.49 17.92
N ASP A 640 23.27 -8.72 17.50
CA ASP A 640 22.01 -9.45 17.59
C ASP A 640 21.93 -10.29 18.87
N LYS A 641 23.07 -10.77 19.38
CA LYS A 641 23.18 -11.38 20.71
C LYS A 641 22.85 -10.38 21.81
N GLU A 642 21.68 -10.54 22.43
CA GLU A 642 21.22 -9.70 23.54
C GLU A 642 22.20 -9.67 24.73
N ALA A 643 22.90 -10.78 25.00
CA ALA A 643 23.95 -10.84 26.02
C ALA A 643 25.12 -9.88 25.75
N HIS A 644 25.55 -9.73 24.49
CA HIS A 644 26.61 -8.79 24.10
C HIS A 644 26.14 -7.35 24.33
N ILE A 645 24.96 -7.01 23.82
CA ILE A 645 24.35 -5.69 23.97
C ILE A 645 24.16 -5.32 25.46
N GLN A 646 23.68 -6.26 26.28
CA GLN A 646 23.46 -6.02 27.71
C GLN A 646 24.78 -5.79 28.45
N TRP A 647 25.85 -6.53 28.11
CA TRP A 647 27.19 -6.26 28.66
C TRP A 647 27.70 -4.88 28.26
N ILE A 648 27.59 -4.52 26.97
CA ILE A 648 28.03 -3.22 26.45
C ILE A 648 27.26 -2.08 27.13
N TYR A 649 25.94 -2.22 27.30
CA TYR A 649 25.11 -1.25 28.02
C TYR A 649 25.55 -1.10 29.49
N ASN A 650 25.78 -2.21 30.20
CA ASN A 650 26.20 -2.20 31.60
C ASN A 650 27.55 -1.47 31.79
N GLU A 651 28.53 -1.71 30.91
CA GLU A 651 29.82 -1.01 30.95
C GLU A 651 29.71 0.45 30.50
N ALA A 652 28.85 0.75 29.51
CA ALA A 652 28.63 2.13 29.04
C ALA A 652 27.96 2.99 30.10
N VAL A 653 27.05 2.45 30.92
CA VAL A 653 26.48 3.11 32.09
C VAL A 653 27.55 3.39 33.15
N LYS A 654 28.44 2.43 33.46
CA LYS A 654 29.57 2.68 34.38
C LYS A 654 30.47 3.81 33.87
N ARG A 655 30.81 3.78 32.57
CA ARG A 655 31.61 4.81 31.90
C ARG A 655 30.94 6.18 31.90
N ALA A 656 29.62 6.24 31.69
CA ALA A 656 28.87 7.49 31.70
C ALA A 656 28.78 8.10 33.11
N ASN A 657 28.46 7.28 34.12
CA ASN A 657 28.42 7.71 35.53
C ASN A 657 29.78 8.29 36.00
N ALA A 658 30.90 7.69 35.59
CA ALA A 658 32.24 8.16 35.93
C ALA A 658 32.60 9.55 35.36
N PHE A 659 31.88 10.03 34.34
CA PHE A 659 32.06 11.33 33.71
C PHE A 659 30.85 12.27 33.89
N GLY A 660 29.87 11.91 34.72
CA GLY A 660 28.64 12.70 34.92
C GLY A 660 27.70 12.76 33.71
N ILE A 661 27.82 11.80 32.79
CA ILE A 661 27.04 11.74 31.55
C ILE A 661 25.74 10.97 31.79
N HIS A 662 24.63 11.48 31.26
CA HIS A 662 23.31 10.85 31.32
C HIS A 662 22.82 10.42 29.92
N GLY A 663 21.74 9.64 29.86
CA GLY A 663 21.09 9.26 28.59
C GLY A 663 21.53 7.93 27.96
N VAL A 664 22.48 7.18 28.55
CA VAL A 664 22.78 5.81 28.10
C VAL A 664 21.55 4.92 28.34
N THR A 665 20.98 4.39 27.26
CA THR A 665 19.81 3.49 27.28
C THR A 665 20.09 2.26 26.42
N ILE A 666 19.45 1.13 26.73
CA ILE A 666 19.59 -0.11 25.93
C ILE A 666 19.22 0.09 24.45
N ARG A 667 18.27 1.00 24.16
CA ARG A 667 17.89 1.41 22.79
C ARG A 667 19.02 2.16 22.10
N LEU A 668 19.66 3.11 22.78
CA LEU A 668 20.82 3.83 22.25
C LEU A 668 22.03 2.89 22.07
N THR A 669 22.25 1.95 22.98
CA THR A 669 23.30 0.91 22.82
C THR A 669 23.06 0.05 21.59
N LYS A 670 21.84 -0.48 21.36
CA LYS A 670 21.52 -1.17 20.10
C LYS A 670 21.73 -0.24 18.89
N GLY A 671 21.37 1.04 19.01
CA GLY A 671 21.59 2.08 18.00
C GLY A 671 23.06 2.24 17.57
N VAL A 672 23.97 2.51 18.51
CA VAL A 672 25.41 2.80 18.26
C VAL A 672 26.21 1.53 17.91
N ILE A 673 25.79 0.36 18.36
CA ILE A 673 26.44 -0.91 18.00
C ILE A 673 26.06 -1.37 16.60
N LYS A 674 24.78 -1.30 16.21
CA LYS A 674 24.30 -1.70 14.87
C LYS A 674 24.28 -0.56 13.84
N ASN A 675 24.64 0.66 14.19
CA ASN A 675 24.45 1.88 13.38
C ASN A 675 23.00 1.99 12.85
N ILE A 676 21.99 1.86 13.72
CA ILE A 676 20.58 1.71 13.30
C ILE A 676 20.05 2.98 12.61
N ILE A 677 19.95 2.93 11.29
CA ILE A 677 19.23 3.91 10.48
C ILE A 677 17.72 3.78 10.79
N PRO A 678 17.02 4.86 11.19
CA PRO A 678 15.56 4.83 11.35
C PRO A 678 14.86 4.49 10.03
N ALA A 679 13.85 3.62 10.05
CA ALA A 679 13.15 3.20 8.82
C ALA A 679 11.66 2.90 9.07
N VAL A 680 10.81 3.47 8.22
CA VAL A 680 9.34 3.37 8.26
C VAL A 680 8.78 2.89 6.91
N SER A 681 7.61 2.26 6.92
CA SER A 681 7.03 1.69 5.70
C SER A 681 6.57 2.74 4.67
N SER A 682 6.14 3.93 5.12
CA SER A 682 5.69 5.01 4.24
C SER A 682 6.80 5.50 3.29
N THR A 683 7.96 5.84 3.86
CA THR A 683 9.12 6.32 3.09
C THR A 683 9.68 5.25 2.16
N ASN A 684 9.68 3.97 2.58
CA ASN A 684 9.99 2.84 1.70
C ASN A 684 9.00 2.76 0.52
N ALA A 685 7.69 2.86 0.77
CA ALA A 685 6.68 2.76 -0.27
C ALA A 685 6.76 3.92 -1.28
N VAL A 686 7.01 5.16 -0.84
CA VAL A 686 7.17 6.32 -1.73
C VAL A 686 8.38 6.14 -2.65
N ILE A 687 9.55 5.79 -2.09
CA ILE A 687 10.78 5.63 -2.88
C ILE A 687 10.70 4.40 -3.80
N ALA A 688 10.17 3.28 -3.32
CA ALA A 688 9.99 2.07 -4.15
C ALA A 688 8.99 2.29 -5.29
N ALA A 689 7.86 2.98 -5.06
CA ALA A 689 6.90 3.30 -6.11
C ALA A 689 7.51 4.22 -7.19
N ALA A 690 8.32 5.21 -6.79
CA ALA A 690 9.06 6.05 -7.72
C ALA A 690 10.13 5.24 -8.49
N CYS A 691 10.93 4.41 -7.83
CA CYS A 691 11.87 3.51 -8.50
C CYS A 691 11.18 2.57 -9.50
N ALA A 692 10.07 1.94 -9.11
CA ALA A 692 9.32 1.02 -9.97
C ALA A 692 8.66 1.73 -11.17
N LEU A 693 8.24 2.99 -11.00
CA LEU A 693 7.76 3.84 -12.10
C LEU A 693 8.88 4.13 -13.10
N GLU A 694 10.10 4.45 -12.65
CA GLU A 694 11.24 4.65 -13.57
C GLU A 694 11.66 3.35 -14.27
N VAL A 695 11.66 2.22 -13.56
CA VAL A 695 11.85 0.89 -14.19
C VAL A 695 10.78 0.61 -15.25
N PHE A 696 9.51 0.93 -14.99
CA PHE A 696 8.43 0.77 -15.95
C PHE A 696 8.64 1.67 -17.18
N LYS A 697 8.99 2.94 -17.01
CA LYS A 697 9.27 3.87 -18.13
C LYS A 697 10.46 3.44 -18.97
N LEU A 698 11.57 3.04 -18.34
CA LEU A 698 12.79 2.59 -19.03
C LEU A 698 12.55 1.37 -19.94
N VAL A 699 11.70 0.43 -19.51
CA VAL A 699 11.40 -0.79 -20.29
C VAL A 699 10.25 -0.58 -21.30
N SER A 700 9.29 0.29 -21.01
CA SER A 700 8.10 0.48 -21.85
C SER A 700 8.20 1.65 -22.84
N SER A 701 9.12 2.59 -22.60
CA SER A 701 9.19 3.90 -23.24
C SER A 701 7.91 4.76 -23.11
N SER A 702 6.93 4.37 -22.25
CA SER A 702 5.59 5.01 -22.22
C SER A 702 5.59 6.47 -21.76
N ALA A 703 6.67 6.92 -21.13
CA ALA A 703 6.94 8.31 -20.79
C ALA A 703 8.45 8.54 -20.63
N MET A 704 8.89 9.79 -20.67
CA MET A 704 10.27 10.16 -20.35
C MET A 704 10.67 9.68 -18.93
N PRO A 705 11.85 9.06 -18.75
CA PRO A 705 12.41 8.76 -17.44
C PRO A 705 12.80 10.04 -16.69
N LEU A 706 12.93 9.93 -15.37
CA LEU A 706 13.62 10.89 -14.51
C LEU A 706 15.06 11.05 -15.00
N GLU A 707 15.50 12.31 -15.23
CA GLU A 707 16.76 12.61 -15.90
C GLU A 707 17.99 12.00 -15.19
N ASN A 708 18.09 12.12 -13.86
CA ASN A 708 18.89 11.21 -13.04
C ASN A 708 18.62 11.24 -11.53
N TYR A 709 18.08 12.32 -10.93
CA TYR A 709 17.96 12.40 -9.45
C TYR A 709 16.66 13.02 -8.95
N MET A 710 16.12 12.42 -7.89
CA MET A 710 14.98 12.93 -7.12
C MET A 710 15.24 12.78 -5.62
N ASN A 711 14.88 13.80 -4.82
CA ASN A 711 14.84 13.72 -3.37
C ASN A 711 13.41 13.76 -2.82
N PHE A 712 13.25 13.29 -1.58
CA PHE A 712 12.00 13.25 -0.84
C PHE A 712 12.22 13.57 0.64
N GLN A 713 11.32 14.34 1.25
CA GLN A 713 11.29 14.60 2.68
C GLN A 713 9.85 14.76 3.20
N ASP A 714 9.52 14.09 4.30
CA ASP A 714 8.20 14.05 4.95
C ASP A 714 8.30 14.42 6.44
N ALA A 715 9.12 15.44 6.75
CA ALA A 715 9.42 15.87 8.12
C ALA A 715 8.68 17.15 8.52
N GLU A 716 8.44 18.05 7.57
CA GLU A 716 7.80 19.36 7.76
C GLU A 716 6.79 19.58 6.62
N GLY A 717 5.86 18.64 6.49
CA GLY A 717 5.08 18.43 5.27
C GLY A 717 5.87 17.64 4.21
N ILE A 718 5.20 17.36 3.10
CA ILE A 718 5.74 16.56 1.99
C ILE A 718 6.46 17.48 0.99
N TYR A 719 7.74 17.24 0.78
CA TYR A 719 8.55 17.82 -0.28
C TYR A 719 9.14 16.72 -1.17
N MET A 720 9.13 16.95 -2.48
CA MET A 720 9.76 16.10 -3.49
C MET A 720 10.31 16.99 -4.59
N GLY A 721 11.59 16.82 -4.94
CA GLY A 721 12.27 17.62 -5.96
C GLY A 721 13.05 16.73 -6.92
N ALA A 722 12.83 16.90 -8.22
CA ALA A 722 13.68 16.35 -9.27
C ALA A 722 14.77 17.38 -9.63
N VAL A 723 16.00 16.91 -9.82
CA VAL A 723 17.16 17.75 -10.16
C VAL A 723 18.02 16.99 -11.17
N LEU A 724 18.45 17.65 -12.24
CA LEU A 724 19.52 17.14 -13.11
C LEU A 724 20.85 17.34 -12.39
N LEU A 725 21.52 16.24 -12.04
CA LEU A 725 22.91 16.26 -11.58
C LEU A 725 23.85 16.07 -12.77
N GLU A 726 24.98 16.76 -12.76
CA GLU A 726 25.98 16.66 -13.82
C GLU A 726 26.87 15.43 -13.62
N ARG A 727 27.34 14.84 -14.74
CA ARG A 727 28.36 13.79 -14.73
C ARG A 727 29.74 14.44 -14.64
N ASP A 728 30.50 14.11 -13.61
CA ASP A 728 31.91 14.46 -13.56
C ASP A 728 32.67 13.82 -14.73
N GLU A 729 33.15 14.64 -15.65
CA GLU A 729 33.95 14.20 -16.81
C GLU A 729 35.27 13.55 -16.41
N ASN A 730 35.77 13.79 -15.20
CA ASN A 730 37.04 13.28 -14.69
C ASN A 730 36.85 12.07 -13.76
N CYS A 731 35.61 11.57 -13.63
CA CYS A 731 35.26 10.49 -12.73
C CYS A 731 36.12 9.25 -13.02
N GLU A 732 36.92 8.82 -12.05
CA GLU A 732 37.89 7.73 -12.18
C GLU A 732 37.28 6.36 -12.50
N LEU A 733 35.95 6.24 -12.51
CA LEU A 733 35.23 5.01 -12.85
C LEU A 733 34.51 5.10 -14.20
N CYS A 734 33.63 6.10 -14.39
CA CYS A 734 32.77 6.17 -15.58
C CYS A 734 33.25 7.17 -16.65
N SER A 735 34.34 7.91 -16.44
CA SER A 735 34.96 8.66 -17.53
C SER A 735 35.79 7.74 -18.43
N ARG A 736 36.03 8.17 -19.67
CA ARG A 736 36.97 7.51 -20.60
C ARG A 736 38.30 8.28 -20.68
N LYS A 737 38.54 9.24 -19.77
CA LYS A 737 39.79 9.98 -19.70
C LYS A 737 40.90 9.08 -19.13
N PRO A 738 42.13 9.09 -19.67
CA PRO A 738 43.23 8.25 -19.18
C PRO A 738 43.50 8.48 -17.69
N ILE A 739 43.40 7.41 -16.89
CA ILE A 739 43.58 7.48 -15.44
C ILE A 739 45.08 7.54 -15.13
N THR A 740 45.52 8.60 -14.44
CA THR A 740 46.94 8.76 -14.10
C THR A 740 47.36 7.77 -13.00
N LEU A 741 48.42 6.99 -13.25
CA LEU A 741 49.08 6.16 -12.25
C LEU A 741 50.52 6.64 -12.05
N THR A 742 50.92 6.86 -10.79
CA THR A 742 52.25 7.39 -10.46
C THR A 742 53.21 6.28 -10.04
N PHE A 743 54.39 6.26 -10.64
CA PHE A 743 55.46 5.27 -10.40
C PHE A 743 56.85 5.93 -10.38
N ASN A 744 57.83 5.27 -9.81
CA ASN A 744 59.25 5.56 -9.94
C ASN A 744 59.78 5.01 -11.27
N GLU A 745 60.77 5.65 -11.90
CA GLU A 745 61.44 5.11 -13.09
C GLU A 745 62.08 3.71 -12.87
N ASN A 746 62.37 3.36 -11.61
CA ASN A 746 62.93 2.08 -11.17
C ASN A 746 61.87 1.08 -10.65
N ASP A 747 60.57 1.42 -10.65
CA ASP A 747 59.51 0.42 -10.40
C ASP A 747 59.50 -0.61 -11.54
N THR A 748 59.16 -1.86 -11.25
CA THR A 748 59.07 -2.91 -12.27
C THR A 748 57.68 -2.99 -12.90
N LEU A 749 57.57 -3.64 -14.06
CA LEU A 749 56.26 -3.96 -14.65
C LEU A 749 55.42 -4.88 -13.74
N GLU A 750 56.04 -5.69 -12.89
CA GLU A 750 55.35 -6.43 -11.82
C GLU A 750 54.74 -5.48 -10.77
N ASN A 751 55.42 -4.37 -10.41
CA ASN A 751 54.84 -3.33 -9.54
C ASN A 751 53.57 -2.73 -10.19
N VAL A 752 53.60 -2.43 -11.49
CA VAL A 752 52.42 -1.93 -12.23
C VAL A 752 51.29 -2.96 -12.24
N CYS A 753 51.60 -4.23 -12.54
CA CYS A 753 50.62 -5.32 -12.53
C CYS A 753 49.98 -5.51 -11.14
N ASN A 754 50.76 -5.33 -10.07
CA ASN A 754 50.28 -5.44 -8.70
C ASN A 754 49.41 -4.24 -8.31
N VAL A 755 49.82 -3.01 -8.65
CA VAL A 755 48.98 -1.80 -8.44
C VAL A 755 47.63 -1.95 -9.14
N LEU A 756 47.60 -2.39 -10.41
CA LEU A 756 46.37 -2.66 -11.15
C LEU A 756 45.51 -3.74 -10.46
N LYS A 757 46.09 -4.87 -10.03
CA LYS A 757 45.34 -5.92 -9.30
C LYS A 757 44.81 -5.46 -7.93
N THR A 758 45.45 -4.48 -7.30
CA THR A 758 44.94 -3.84 -6.07
C THR A 758 43.95 -2.70 -6.33
N ASP A 759 43.72 -2.31 -7.58
CA ASP A 759 42.79 -1.23 -7.92
C ASP A 759 41.32 -1.67 -7.76
N SER A 760 40.77 -1.34 -6.60
CA SER A 760 39.36 -1.58 -6.26
C SER A 760 38.35 -0.94 -7.21
N ARG A 761 38.73 0.00 -8.10
CA ARG A 761 37.81 0.59 -9.09
C ARG A 761 37.36 -0.44 -10.12
N PHE A 762 38.24 -1.35 -10.53
CA PHE A 762 38.01 -2.25 -11.66
C PHE A 762 38.11 -3.75 -11.32
N GLU A 763 38.73 -4.11 -10.19
CA GLU A 763 38.84 -5.50 -9.71
C GLU A 763 39.53 -6.43 -10.74
N PHE A 764 40.64 -5.94 -11.34
CA PHE A 764 41.42 -6.67 -12.34
C PHE A 764 41.95 -8.01 -11.80
N THR A 765 41.77 -9.07 -12.58
CA THR A 765 42.10 -10.46 -12.20
C THR A 765 43.43 -10.93 -12.78
N SER A 766 43.67 -10.58 -14.05
CA SER A 766 44.77 -11.05 -14.89
C SER A 766 45.02 -9.99 -15.99
N PRO A 767 45.46 -8.78 -15.60
CA PRO A 767 45.54 -7.64 -16.52
C PRO A 767 46.60 -7.89 -17.60
N SER A 768 46.21 -7.63 -18.84
CA SER A 768 47.06 -7.65 -20.04
C SER A 768 47.36 -6.21 -20.44
N ILE A 769 48.63 -5.84 -20.39
CA ILE A 769 49.12 -4.48 -20.61
C ILE A 769 49.80 -4.39 -21.98
N THR A 770 49.32 -3.48 -22.82
CA THR A 770 49.93 -3.14 -24.10
C THR A 770 50.25 -1.65 -24.18
N TYR A 771 51.15 -1.27 -25.08
CA TYR A 771 51.60 0.09 -25.29
C TYR A 771 51.79 0.39 -26.79
N MET A 772 51.65 1.66 -27.19
CA MET A 772 51.60 2.11 -28.59
C MET A 772 52.71 3.11 -28.90
N HIS A 773 53.77 2.66 -29.59
CA HIS A 773 54.88 3.52 -30.04
C HIS A 773 55.18 3.26 -31.52
N GLY A 774 54.34 3.82 -32.39
CA GLY A 774 54.33 3.54 -33.84
C GLY A 774 53.82 2.13 -34.22
N THR A 775 54.00 1.14 -33.34
CA THR A 775 53.40 -0.20 -33.40
C THR A 775 52.91 -0.62 -32.00
N CYS A 776 51.99 -1.59 -31.94
CA CYS A 776 51.48 -2.13 -30.68
C CYS A 776 52.49 -3.12 -30.07
N ARG A 777 53.06 -2.78 -28.90
CA ARG A 777 53.98 -3.61 -28.11
C ARG A 777 53.22 -4.23 -26.94
N ALA A 778 53.20 -5.56 -26.88
CA ALA A 778 52.72 -6.27 -25.70
C ALA A 778 53.77 -6.17 -24.57
N LEU A 779 53.41 -5.53 -23.46
CA LEU A 779 54.28 -5.44 -22.28
C LEU A 779 54.14 -6.70 -21.43
N TYR A 780 52.91 -7.09 -21.10
CA TYR A 780 52.58 -8.34 -20.41
C TYR A 780 51.19 -8.84 -20.82
N VAL A 781 51.05 -10.10 -21.24
CA VAL A 781 49.76 -10.69 -21.65
C VAL A 781 49.62 -12.10 -21.04
N PRO A 782 49.04 -12.24 -19.83
CA PRO A 782 48.92 -13.52 -19.15
C PRO A 782 47.90 -14.48 -19.78
N ASN A 783 46.84 -13.95 -20.42
CA ASN A 783 45.67 -14.75 -20.81
C ASN A 783 45.84 -15.52 -22.13
N LEU A 784 47.00 -15.42 -22.79
CA LEU A 784 47.30 -16.09 -24.05
C LEU A 784 48.66 -16.81 -23.95
N PRO A 785 48.72 -18.14 -23.80
CA PRO A 785 49.97 -18.86 -23.47
C PRO A 785 51.16 -18.60 -24.42
N GLY A 786 50.91 -18.32 -25.70
CA GLY A 786 51.97 -17.93 -26.65
C GLY A 786 52.58 -16.56 -26.34
N PHE A 787 51.76 -15.57 -25.99
CA PHE A 787 52.22 -14.23 -25.62
C PHE A 787 52.70 -14.14 -24.17
N GLU A 788 52.15 -14.95 -23.26
CA GLU A 788 52.63 -15.01 -21.87
C GLU A 788 54.10 -15.42 -21.83
N ASN A 789 54.47 -16.53 -22.49
CA ASN A 789 55.86 -17.00 -22.52
C ASN A 789 56.85 -15.98 -23.13
N LEU A 790 56.39 -15.13 -24.06
CA LEU A 790 57.20 -14.08 -24.67
C LEU A 790 57.26 -12.79 -23.83
N SER A 791 56.24 -12.51 -23.01
CA SER A 791 56.10 -11.23 -22.28
C SER A 791 56.37 -11.33 -20.77
N ARG A 792 56.32 -12.53 -20.17
CA ARG A 792 56.62 -12.75 -18.74
C ARG A 792 58.01 -12.25 -18.35
N GLY A 793 58.99 -12.33 -19.26
CA GLY A 793 60.35 -11.78 -19.08
C GLY A 793 60.44 -10.25 -19.04
N ASN A 794 59.33 -9.52 -19.18
CA ASN A 794 59.26 -8.08 -18.97
C ASN A 794 58.84 -7.71 -17.54
N LEU A 795 58.23 -8.63 -16.77
CA LEU A 795 57.72 -8.35 -15.42
C LEU A 795 58.82 -7.83 -14.48
N THR A 796 60.01 -8.43 -14.54
CA THR A 796 61.17 -8.09 -13.70
C THR A 796 61.99 -6.90 -14.21
N LYS A 797 61.58 -6.26 -15.32
CA LYS A 797 62.25 -5.07 -15.86
C LYS A 797 61.65 -3.81 -15.26
N THR A 798 62.49 -2.83 -15.01
CA THR A 798 62.07 -1.47 -14.63
C THR A 798 61.30 -0.78 -15.77
N LEU A 799 60.49 0.23 -15.46
CA LEU A 799 59.83 1.05 -16.49
C LEU A 799 60.86 1.66 -17.47
N LYS A 800 62.01 2.06 -16.94
CA LYS A 800 63.16 2.58 -17.69
C LYS A 800 63.77 1.56 -18.66
N GLU A 801 63.86 0.28 -18.29
CA GLU A 801 64.32 -0.83 -19.16
C GLU A 801 63.26 -1.31 -20.16
N LEU A 802 62.04 -0.79 -20.08
CA LEU A 802 60.95 -1.03 -21.02
C LEU A 802 60.74 0.13 -22.01
N ASP A 803 61.63 1.13 -21.95
CA ASP A 803 61.61 2.36 -22.75
C ASP A 803 60.40 3.27 -22.44
N LEU A 804 59.73 3.10 -21.29
CA LEU A 804 58.53 3.85 -20.92
C LEU A 804 58.89 5.23 -20.35
N ILE A 805 58.20 6.29 -20.82
CA ILE A 805 58.45 7.68 -20.39
C ILE A 805 57.23 8.35 -19.75
N ASN A 806 57.50 9.37 -18.93
CA ASN A 806 56.47 10.15 -18.25
C ASN A 806 55.49 10.81 -19.23
N GLY A 807 54.20 10.53 -19.05
CA GLY A 807 53.10 11.02 -19.88
C GLY A 807 52.56 10.00 -20.89
N GLU A 808 53.20 8.83 -21.05
CA GLU A 808 52.72 7.78 -21.96
C GLU A 808 51.43 7.10 -21.48
N GLU A 809 50.68 6.55 -22.44
CA GLU A 809 49.40 5.89 -22.19
C GLU A 809 49.48 4.39 -22.49
N ILE A 810 49.29 3.59 -21.45
CA ILE A 810 49.19 2.13 -21.52
C ILE A 810 47.72 1.70 -21.60
N TYR A 811 47.50 0.60 -22.30
CA TYR A 811 46.18 0.04 -22.56
C TYR A 811 46.05 -1.28 -21.80
N VAL A 812 45.05 -1.37 -20.93
CA VAL A 812 44.86 -2.50 -20.01
C VAL A 812 43.55 -3.21 -20.34
N SER A 813 43.62 -4.52 -20.55
CA SER A 813 42.48 -5.41 -20.82
C SER A 813 42.51 -6.61 -19.88
N ASP A 814 41.36 -7.06 -19.40
CA ASP A 814 41.24 -8.08 -18.35
C ASP A 814 40.00 -8.96 -18.57
N PRO A 815 40.02 -10.27 -18.25
CA PRO A 815 38.85 -11.13 -18.36
C PRO A 815 37.63 -10.67 -17.54
N SER A 816 37.83 -9.78 -16.56
CA SER A 816 36.76 -9.20 -15.74
C SER A 816 36.25 -7.83 -16.23
N MET A 817 36.53 -7.47 -17.49
CA MET A 817 35.98 -6.30 -18.18
C MET A 817 35.60 -6.62 -19.63
N LYS A 818 34.61 -5.92 -20.19
CA LYS A 818 34.25 -6.01 -21.61
C LYS A 818 35.02 -5.05 -22.53
N SER A 819 35.61 -3.98 -21.98
CA SER A 819 36.35 -2.97 -22.74
C SER A 819 37.74 -2.70 -22.17
N THR A 820 38.67 -2.32 -23.05
CA THR A 820 40.02 -1.86 -22.69
C THR A 820 39.95 -0.48 -22.04
N LEU A 821 40.73 -0.29 -20.97
CA LEU A 821 40.94 0.99 -20.30
C LEU A 821 42.31 1.57 -20.61
N THR A 822 42.40 2.90 -20.64
CA THR A 822 43.65 3.64 -20.84
C THR A 822 44.12 4.23 -19.52
N PHE A 823 45.38 4.02 -19.17
CA PHE A 823 46.03 4.61 -18.00
C PHE A 823 47.24 5.43 -18.45
N ARG A 824 47.42 6.63 -17.89
CA ARG A 824 48.57 7.49 -18.18
C ARG A 824 49.64 7.33 -17.10
N LEU A 825 50.88 7.04 -17.50
CA LEU A 825 51.99 6.86 -16.57
C LEU A 825 52.59 8.20 -16.16
N SER A 826 52.51 8.54 -14.88
CA SER A 826 53.28 9.63 -14.27
C SER A 826 54.56 9.03 -13.68
N ILE A 827 55.66 9.09 -14.43
CA ILE A 827 56.93 8.46 -14.06
C ILE A 827 57.85 9.51 -13.45
N LEU A 828 58.11 9.38 -12.15
CA LEU A 828 59.01 10.24 -11.39
C LEU A 828 60.45 9.74 -11.50
N THR A 829 61.36 10.62 -11.93
CA THR A 829 62.80 10.36 -11.88
C THR A 829 63.32 10.51 -10.45
N ALA A 830 64.45 9.88 -10.14
CA ALA A 830 65.06 9.95 -8.80
C ALA A 830 65.25 11.41 -8.30
N ALA A 831 65.63 12.32 -9.18
CA ALA A 831 65.84 13.75 -8.87
C ALA A 831 64.55 14.54 -8.58
N GLN A 832 63.36 13.99 -8.88
CA GLN A 832 62.05 14.59 -8.59
C GLN A 832 61.40 14.02 -7.31
N ILE A 833 62.06 13.07 -6.66
CA ILE A 833 61.58 12.43 -5.41
C ILE A 833 62.37 12.97 -4.19
N GLU A 834 63.54 13.55 -4.42
CA GLU A 834 64.34 14.26 -3.42
C GLU A 834 63.97 15.75 -3.25
N SER A 835 62.97 16.24 -4.00
CA SER A 835 62.54 17.66 -4.09
C SER A 835 61.11 17.89 -3.60
#